data_AF-A0AAR2KTF2-F1
#
_entry.id   AF-A0AAR2KTF2-F1
#
_cell.length_a   1.000
_cell.length_b   1.000
_cell.length_c   1.000
_cell.angle_alpha   90.00
_cell.angle_beta   90.00
_cell.angle_gamma   90.00
#
_symmetry.space_group_name_H-M   'P 1'
#
loop_
_entity.id
_entity.type
_entity.pdbx_description
1 polymer ?
#
loop_
_entity_poly.entity_id
_entity_poly.type
_entity_poly.pdbx_seq_one_letter_code
_entity_poly.pdbx_strand_id
1 'polypeptide(L)'
;KIQHYLMNRFVIAECKLGQKTCAPSEFACQNGQCVPGRWRCDGEPECPDGSDEAESTCIKQTCPPDKFDCGGKCVSLSWRCDGERDCENGADEEDCAADARACPAGEFQCRNHKCLAPVYVCDGDDDCGDSSDEEKCSPPTCGPHEFRCNASECVPKPWTCDGDPDCSDGSDEWAERCGSEVVRPATPPGRRAECGAGAFRCGSGECIKLAWRCDRDPDCKDKSDEADCPLLTCRPDEFQCGDGSCIHGIKQCNKAFDCLDRSDEAGCVNATKCEGPLKFLCRNGECIDGAKVCDNVKDCKDRSDEPKKECGLNECMLNNGGCSHICVDRPIGYECQCPTGYKLLDKRTCGDIDECENPDACSQICINLKGDFKCECHPGYEMDPVSKTCKAEGKSPYLMFTNRHEIRRIDLVKRDYTQVVPTQKNAVAIDVDVAANRMFWCDRFQRKIYSAFIHEASDPSRHVTLIDSELHSPEGLALDWVQHNLYWTDSGDRSISVASADGSKRRVLIDTELSEPRAIAVDPEQGFMYWSDWGMRPKIEKAGMNGVDRQVLVSEGIEWPNGITLDVVGKRLYWVDSKLHLISSVDFNGAQRRVILSSSERLGHPYALAVFEDRVYWTDREKEAVFSANRLTGQDVTSLAEHLNDPHDIVVFHELSQPQVPIVATVVLGLLCTAVYLIYRNWRRRSTKSMNFDNPVYRKTTGDAEEDEIHIGRTTEGLPVSPSHTILSLPSATSMDSSTHLYNNTDCQFCYVSFRLPPLCSPRESEASCALLAVASPSTKLAIS
;
A
#
# COMPACT_ATOMS: atom_id res chain seq x y z
N LYS A 1 40.73 -9.20 28.53
CA LYS A 1 39.57 -10.05 28.94
C LYS A 1 38.27 -9.78 28.16
N ILE A 2 38.30 -9.06 27.03
CA ILE A 2 37.18 -8.99 26.06
C ILE A 2 37.74 -9.31 24.68
N GLN A 3 38.09 -10.57 24.46
CA GLN A 3 38.59 -11.08 23.17
C GLN A 3 38.26 -12.57 22.98
N HIS A 4 37.20 -13.03 23.66
CA HIS A 4 36.87 -14.46 23.78
C HIS A 4 35.36 -14.75 23.63
N TYR A 5 34.60 -13.79 23.06
CA TYR A 5 33.13 -13.87 22.96
C TYR A 5 32.52 -13.40 21.62
N LEU A 6 33.35 -13.03 20.63
CA LEU A 6 32.91 -12.69 19.26
C LEU A 6 33.72 -13.44 18.18
N MET A 7 34.17 -14.64 18.52
CA MET A 7 34.73 -15.63 17.59
C MET A 7 33.85 -16.89 17.67
N ASN A 8 32.63 -16.81 17.12
CA ASN A 8 31.79 -17.98 16.78
C ASN A 8 30.52 -17.53 16.01
N ARG A 9 30.62 -17.48 14.67
CA ARG A 9 29.55 -17.77 13.67
C ARG A 9 29.85 -17.33 12.22
N PHE A 10 31.11 -17.09 11.86
CA PHE A 10 31.54 -17.26 10.47
C PHE A 10 32.40 -18.52 10.35
N VAL A 11 31.78 -19.62 9.91
CA VAL A 11 32.51 -20.82 9.51
C VAL A 11 33.10 -20.55 8.13
N ILE A 12 34.35 -20.11 8.09
CA ILE A 12 35.17 -20.24 6.90
C ILE A 12 35.64 -21.70 6.88
N ALA A 13 35.04 -22.51 6.02
CA ALA A 13 35.47 -23.88 5.82
C ALA A 13 36.78 -23.89 4.99
N GLU A 14 37.92 -23.98 5.67
CA GLU A 14 39.15 -24.45 5.03
C GLU A 14 39.00 -25.94 4.74
N CYS A 15 38.67 -26.28 3.49
CA CYS A 15 38.68 -27.67 3.05
C CYS A 15 40.11 -28.07 2.66
N LYS A 16 40.60 -29.17 3.25
CA LYS A 16 41.89 -29.80 2.90
C LYS A 16 41.88 -30.22 1.43
N LEU A 17 43.05 -30.45 0.83
CA LEU A 17 43.14 -31.09 -0.49
C LEU A 17 42.49 -32.49 -0.46
N GLY A 18 41.23 -32.55 -0.88
CA GLY A 18 40.53 -33.74 -1.35
C GLY A 18 40.37 -33.68 -2.87
N GLN A 19 40.15 -34.83 -3.49
CA GLN A 19 40.01 -34.93 -4.95
C GLN A 19 38.88 -34.02 -5.48
N LYS A 20 39.09 -33.42 -6.66
CA LYS A 20 38.03 -32.69 -7.35
C LYS A 20 36.87 -33.66 -7.66
N THR A 21 35.69 -33.33 -7.16
CA THR A 21 34.40 -33.90 -7.58
C THR A 21 33.55 -32.75 -8.13
N CYS A 22 32.92 -32.96 -9.28
CA CYS A 22 32.07 -31.97 -9.93
C CYS A 22 30.81 -31.63 -9.10
N ALA A 23 30.16 -30.50 -9.40
CA ALA A 23 28.93 -30.10 -8.72
C ALA A 23 27.75 -31.04 -9.08
N PRO A 24 26.66 -31.09 -8.29
CA PRO A 24 25.53 -31.98 -8.54
C PRO A 24 24.82 -31.77 -9.90
N SER A 25 25.03 -30.62 -10.54
CA SER A 25 24.49 -30.23 -11.85
C SER A 25 25.52 -30.33 -12.99
N GLU A 26 26.65 -31.00 -12.78
CA GLU A 26 27.76 -31.10 -13.72
C GLU A 26 28.11 -32.57 -14.01
N PHE A 27 28.38 -32.90 -15.27
CA PHE A 27 28.91 -34.19 -15.70
C PHE A 27 30.45 -34.18 -15.64
N ALA A 28 31.04 -35.28 -15.19
CA ALA A 28 32.48 -35.44 -15.09
C ALA A 28 33.04 -36.20 -16.31
N CYS A 29 33.80 -35.53 -17.16
CA CYS A 29 34.56 -36.16 -18.24
C CYS A 29 35.60 -37.14 -17.66
N GLN A 30 36.00 -38.18 -18.40
CA GLN A 30 36.99 -39.16 -17.92
C GLN A 30 38.37 -38.54 -17.60
N ASN A 31 38.72 -37.43 -18.25
CA ASN A 31 39.92 -36.66 -17.94
C ASN A 31 39.86 -35.84 -16.62
N GLY A 32 38.72 -35.82 -15.92
CA GLY A 32 38.53 -35.09 -14.65
C GLY A 32 38.15 -33.61 -14.79
N GLN A 33 37.72 -33.17 -15.99
CA GLN A 33 37.02 -31.90 -16.19
C GLN A 33 35.51 -32.06 -15.93
N CYS A 34 34.85 -30.94 -15.62
CA CYS A 34 33.42 -30.88 -15.35
C CYS A 34 32.76 -30.04 -16.46
N VAL A 35 31.74 -30.59 -17.12
CA VAL A 35 30.87 -29.88 -18.06
C VAL A 35 29.45 -29.77 -17.46
N PRO A 36 28.61 -28.78 -17.85
CA PRO A 36 27.23 -28.71 -17.38
C PRO A 36 26.47 -30.00 -17.70
N GLY A 37 25.68 -30.54 -16.77
CA GLY A 37 25.02 -31.86 -16.94
C GLY A 37 23.96 -31.95 -18.05
N ARG A 38 23.68 -30.83 -18.75
CA ARG A 38 22.88 -30.77 -19.98
C ARG A 38 23.70 -31.08 -21.24
N TRP A 39 25.03 -30.96 -21.16
CA TRP A 39 26.02 -31.27 -22.19
C TRP A 39 26.44 -32.73 -22.01
N ARG A 40 25.47 -33.60 -22.28
CA ARG A 40 25.53 -35.04 -22.07
C ARG A 40 24.42 -35.69 -22.88
N CYS A 41 24.80 -36.37 -23.96
CA CYS A 41 23.88 -36.95 -24.93
C CYS A 41 23.05 -35.90 -25.68
N ASP A 42 23.58 -34.67 -25.87
CA ASP A 42 23.02 -33.61 -26.71
C ASP A 42 23.65 -33.56 -28.12
N GLY A 43 24.63 -34.42 -28.40
CA GLY A 43 25.06 -34.77 -29.77
C GLY A 43 26.26 -33.98 -30.31
N GLU A 44 26.81 -33.05 -29.54
CA GLU A 44 28.13 -32.44 -29.79
C GLU A 44 29.11 -32.79 -28.65
N PRO A 45 30.42 -32.96 -28.92
CA PRO A 45 31.38 -33.35 -27.89
C PRO A 45 32.08 -32.14 -27.24
N GLU A 46 31.63 -31.69 -26.07
CA GLU A 46 32.26 -30.60 -25.31
C GLU A 46 33.36 -31.07 -24.34
N CYS A 47 33.29 -32.31 -23.86
CA CYS A 47 34.41 -32.98 -23.21
C CYS A 47 35.53 -33.18 -24.25
N PRO A 48 36.79 -32.73 -24.00
CA PRO A 48 37.89 -32.89 -24.95
C PRO A 48 38.28 -34.35 -25.31
N ASP A 49 37.68 -35.32 -24.63
CA ASP A 49 37.81 -36.76 -24.85
C ASP A 49 36.53 -37.43 -25.38
N GLY A 50 35.42 -36.68 -25.57
CA GLY A 50 34.12 -37.18 -26.01
C GLY A 50 33.40 -38.07 -24.99
N SER A 51 33.71 -37.95 -23.70
CA SER A 51 33.12 -38.79 -22.63
C SER A 51 31.61 -38.61 -22.44
N ASP A 52 31.12 -37.40 -22.74
CA ASP A 52 29.73 -36.95 -22.73
C ASP A 52 28.89 -37.69 -23.77
N GLU A 53 29.41 -37.82 -24.99
CA GLU A 53 28.77 -38.48 -26.14
C GLU A 53 29.16 -39.95 -26.34
N ALA A 54 29.92 -40.54 -25.41
CA ALA A 54 30.35 -41.92 -25.53
C ALA A 54 29.17 -42.91 -25.48
N GLU A 55 29.18 -43.93 -26.36
CA GLU A 55 28.14 -44.98 -26.43
C GLU A 55 27.98 -45.79 -25.11
N SER A 56 28.99 -45.74 -24.23
CA SER A 56 28.93 -46.27 -22.85
C SER A 56 28.21 -45.35 -21.85
N THR A 57 28.13 -44.05 -22.13
CA THR A 57 27.52 -43.01 -21.29
C THR A 57 26.08 -42.73 -21.72
N CYS A 58 25.82 -42.80 -23.02
CA CYS A 58 24.53 -42.61 -23.67
C CYS A 58 23.92 -43.95 -24.09
N ILE A 59 23.29 -44.63 -23.12
CA ILE A 59 22.37 -45.74 -23.44
C ILE A 59 21.25 -45.15 -24.31
N LYS A 60 21.02 -45.71 -25.50
CA LYS A 60 19.93 -45.29 -26.41
C LYS A 60 18.60 -45.26 -25.64
N GLN A 61 18.16 -44.05 -25.29
CA GLN A 61 16.87 -43.82 -24.67
C GLN A 61 15.81 -44.00 -25.76
N THR A 62 15.05 -45.09 -25.68
CA THR A 62 13.69 -45.10 -26.24
C THR A 62 12.91 -43.93 -25.64
N CYS A 63 12.04 -43.31 -26.44
CA CYS A 63 11.30 -42.12 -26.03
C CYS A 63 10.57 -42.31 -24.67
N PRO A 64 10.43 -41.22 -23.86
CA PRO A 64 9.60 -41.22 -22.67
C PRO A 64 8.18 -41.74 -22.94
N PRO A 65 7.48 -42.34 -21.95
CA PRO A 65 6.19 -42.99 -22.14
C PRO A 65 5.05 -42.04 -22.56
N ASP A 66 5.28 -40.73 -22.51
CA ASP A 66 4.42 -39.64 -22.99
C ASP A 66 4.68 -39.24 -24.46
N LYS A 67 5.64 -39.88 -25.16
CA LYS A 67 6.06 -39.51 -26.52
C LYS A 67 6.13 -40.70 -27.49
N PHE A 68 5.78 -40.45 -28.74
CA PHE A 68 5.83 -41.43 -29.82
C PHE A 68 7.19 -41.38 -30.54
N ASP A 69 7.78 -42.56 -30.81
CA ASP A 69 9.09 -42.69 -31.47
C ASP A 69 8.93 -42.84 -32.98
N CYS A 70 9.32 -41.82 -33.72
CA CYS A 70 9.34 -41.83 -35.18
C CYS A 70 10.67 -42.30 -35.78
N GLY A 71 11.34 -43.25 -35.12
CA GLY A 71 12.58 -43.86 -35.59
C GLY A 71 13.83 -43.06 -35.21
N GLY A 72 13.85 -42.51 -34.00
CA GLY A 72 14.96 -41.70 -33.47
C GLY A 72 14.62 -40.24 -33.18
N LYS A 73 13.36 -39.82 -33.33
CA LYS A 73 12.86 -38.48 -33.01
C LYS A 73 11.53 -38.61 -32.28
N CYS A 74 11.42 -38.04 -31.09
CA CYS A 74 10.26 -38.20 -30.22
C CYS A 74 9.23 -37.08 -30.43
N VAL A 75 8.08 -37.39 -31.02
CA VAL A 75 6.93 -36.47 -31.13
C VAL A 75 5.94 -36.69 -29.98
N SER A 76 4.94 -35.83 -29.83
CA SER A 76 3.89 -36.03 -28.81
C SER A 76 3.08 -37.28 -29.10
N LEU A 77 2.59 -38.00 -28.08
CA LEU A 77 1.61 -39.07 -28.29
C LEU A 77 0.28 -38.57 -28.87
N SER A 78 -0.01 -37.27 -28.78
CA SER A 78 -1.14 -36.62 -29.44
C SER A 78 -0.96 -36.47 -30.96
N TRP A 79 0.28 -36.52 -31.47
CA TRP A 79 0.63 -36.35 -32.88
C TRP A 79 0.81 -37.73 -33.54
N ARG A 80 -0.22 -38.56 -33.41
CA ARG A 80 -0.27 -39.92 -33.94
C ARG A 80 -1.70 -40.23 -34.33
N CYS A 81 -1.94 -40.41 -35.63
CA CYS A 81 -3.29 -40.51 -36.20
C CYS A 81 -4.13 -39.25 -35.95
N ASP A 82 -3.51 -38.06 -35.88
CA ASP A 82 -4.22 -36.77 -35.82
C ASP A 82 -4.47 -36.15 -37.21
N GLY A 83 -3.87 -36.73 -38.25
CA GLY A 83 -4.09 -36.39 -39.65
C GLY A 83 -3.15 -35.32 -40.20
N GLU A 84 -2.23 -34.79 -39.39
CA GLU A 84 -1.06 -34.05 -39.86
C GLU A 84 0.15 -34.99 -39.99
N ARG A 85 1.29 -34.49 -40.50
CA ARG A 85 2.48 -35.33 -40.72
C ARG A 85 3.68 -34.68 -40.03
N ASP A 86 3.70 -34.83 -38.72
CA ASP A 86 4.70 -34.27 -37.82
C ASP A 86 6.01 -35.07 -37.83
N CYS A 87 5.94 -36.35 -38.21
CA CYS A 87 7.12 -37.16 -38.42
C CYS A 87 7.63 -37.10 -39.86
N GLU A 88 8.93 -36.82 -40.03
CA GLU A 88 9.58 -36.68 -41.35
C GLU A 88 9.42 -37.92 -42.25
N ASN A 89 9.16 -39.09 -41.66
CA ASN A 89 8.90 -40.36 -42.33
C ASN A 89 7.41 -40.73 -42.44
N GLY A 90 6.47 -39.97 -41.85
CA GLY A 90 5.04 -40.29 -41.84
C GLY A 90 4.64 -41.48 -40.96
N ALA A 91 5.52 -41.93 -40.05
CA ALA A 91 5.30 -43.10 -39.20
C ALA A 91 4.20 -42.90 -38.12
N ASP A 92 3.85 -41.66 -37.86
CA ASP A 92 2.70 -41.18 -37.08
C ASP A 92 1.35 -41.57 -37.70
N GLU A 93 1.28 -41.64 -39.04
CA GLU A 93 0.03 -41.79 -39.81
C GLU A 93 -0.11 -43.15 -40.55
N GLU A 94 0.97 -43.93 -40.70
CA GLU A 94 0.98 -45.09 -41.61
C GLU A 94 0.39 -46.43 -41.07
N ASP A 95 -0.07 -46.52 -39.83
CA ASP A 95 -0.74 -47.74 -39.30
C ASP A 95 -1.90 -47.44 -38.32
N CYS A 96 -2.82 -46.56 -38.71
CA CYS A 96 -4.03 -46.22 -37.96
C CYS A 96 -5.14 -47.30 -38.10
N ALA A 97 -4.80 -48.56 -37.79
CA ALA A 97 -5.68 -49.71 -37.94
C ALA A 97 -6.75 -49.82 -36.82
N ALA A 98 -7.95 -49.32 -37.13
CA ALA A 98 -9.26 -49.77 -36.62
C ALA A 98 -9.66 -49.58 -35.14
N ASP A 99 -8.77 -49.22 -34.19
CA ASP A 99 -9.14 -49.08 -32.76
C ASP A 99 -8.89 -47.68 -32.12
N ALA A 100 -8.59 -46.65 -32.91
CA ALA A 100 -8.36 -45.27 -32.44
C ALA A 100 -9.55 -44.34 -32.71
N ARG A 101 -10.69 -44.57 -32.04
CA ARG A 101 -11.89 -43.69 -32.09
C ARG A 101 -12.43 -43.26 -30.74
N ALA A 102 -11.63 -43.41 -29.69
CA ALA A 102 -11.88 -42.86 -28.36
C ALA A 102 -10.96 -41.65 -28.13
N CYS A 103 -11.48 -40.61 -27.47
CA CYS A 103 -10.68 -39.45 -27.09
C CYS A 103 -9.54 -39.84 -26.13
N PRO A 104 -8.46 -39.02 -26.04
CA PRO A 104 -7.39 -39.21 -25.07
C PRO A 104 -7.90 -39.43 -23.64
N ALA A 105 -7.14 -40.21 -22.86
CA ALA A 105 -7.54 -40.61 -21.51
C ALA A 105 -7.62 -39.40 -20.55
N GLY A 106 -8.81 -38.84 -20.43
CA GLY A 106 -9.07 -37.61 -19.68
C GLY A 106 -10.01 -36.63 -20.38
N GLU A 107 -10.36 -36.82 -21.65
CA GLU A 107 -11.27 -35.96 -22.40
C GLU A 107 -12.67 -36.58 -22.56
N PHE A 108 -13.70 -35.72 -22.60
CA PHE A 108 -15.08 -36.11 -22.83
C PHE A 108 -15.37 -36.21 -24.33
N GLN A 109 -15.94 -37.34 -24.75
CA GLN A 109 -16.31 -37.58 -26.14
C GLN A 109 -17.76 -37.20 -26.40
N CYS A 110 -17.95 -36.13 -27.20
CA CYS A 110 -19.23 -35.73 -27.77
C CYS A 110 -19.88 -36.84 -28.62
N ARG A 111 -21.20 -36.76 -28.79
CA ARG A 111 -21.96 -37.66 -29.66
C ARG A 111 -21.59 -37.50 -31.15
N ASN A 112 -21.22 -36.29 -31.57
CA ASN A 112 -20.62 -36.00 -32.87
C ASN A 112 -19.12 -36.39 -33.00
N HIS A 113 -18.53 -37.04 -31.99
CA HIS A 113 -17.11 -37.43 -31.88
C HIS A 113 -16.08 -36.29 -31.72
N LYS A 114 -16.50 -35.06 -31.44
CA LYS A 114 -15.61 -34.00 -30.91
C LYS A 114 -15.09 -34.39 -29.53
N CYS A 115 -13.84 -34.07 -29.21
CA CYS A 115 -13.28 -34.24 -27.88
C CYS A 115 -13.26 -32.89 -27.15
N LEU A 116 -13.71 -32.87 -25.90
CA LEU A 116 -13.74 -31.69 -25.03
C LEU A 116 -12.94 -31.97 -23.75
N ALA A 117 -12.21 -30.96 -23.26
CA ALA A 117 -11.57 -31.06 -21.96
C ALA A 117 -12.63 -31.07 -20.84
N PRO A 118 -12.42 -31.74 -19.69
CA PRO A 118 -13.42 -31.87 -18.61
C PRO A 118 -13.95 -30.57 -17.98
N VAL A 119 -13.38 -29.42 -18.33
CA VAL A 119 -13.86 -28.10 -17.90
C VAL A 119 -15.05 -27.62 -18.77
N TYR A 120 -15.09 -28.02 -20.05
CA TYR A 120 -16.14 -27.74 -21.04
C TYR A 120 -17.19 -28.84 -21.06
N VAL A 121 -17.58 -29.28 -19.87
CA VAL A 121 -18.54 -30.36 -19.64
C VAL A 121 -19.30 -29.99 -18.38
N CYS A 122 -20.57 -29.62 -18.49
CA CYS A 122 -21.38 -29.14 -17.38
C CYS A 122 -21.01 -27.74 -16.88
N ASP A 123 -20.47 -26.88 -17.74
CA ASP A 123 -20.27 -25.45 -17.51
C ASP A 123 -21.45 -24.59 -18.03
N GLY A 124 -22.40 -25.18 -18.75
CA GLY A 124 -23.69 -24.56 -19.11
C GLY A 124 -23.77 -23.98 -20.52
N ASP A 125 -22.70 -24.09 -21.30
CA ASP A 125 -22.63 -23.72 -22.71
C ASP A 125 -22.60 -24.97 -23.62
N ASP A 126 -23.11 -24.87 -24.85
CA ASP A 126 -23.09 -25.98 -25.84
C ASP A 126 -21.78 -25.95 -26.64
N ASP A 127 -20.67 -26.26 -25.96
CA ASP A 127 -19.34 -26.38 -26.57
C ASP A 127 -19.26 -27.55 -27.56
N CYS A 128 -20.09 -28.56 -27.37
CA CYS A 128 -20.17 -29.73 -28.22
C CYS A 128 -20.81 -29.43 -29.59
N GLY A 129 -21.72 -28.46 -29.65
CA GLY A 129 -22.54 -28.10 -30.81
C GLY A 129 -23.70 -29.07 -31.10
N ASP A 130 -23.91 -30.05 -30.22
CA ASP A 130 -25.04 -30.99 -30.23
C ASP A 130 -25.64 -31.24 -28.82
N SER A 131 -25.24 -30.40 -27.85
CA SER A 131 -25.62 -30.39 -26.44
C SER A 131 -25.35 -31.69 -25.65
N SER A 132 -24.44 -32.55 -26.12
CA SER A 132 -24.13 -33.84 -25.45
C SER A 132 -23.26 -33.71 -24.19
N ASP A 133 -22.51 -32.62 -24.07
CA ASP A 133 -21.79 -32.14 -22.89
C ASP A 133 -22.75 -31.85 -21.73
N GLU A 134 -23.85 -31.15 -22.01
CA GLU A 134 -24.82 -30.71 -21.00
C GLU A 134 -25.91 -31.75 -20.66
N GLU A 135 -26.12 -32.78 -21.49
CA GLU A 135 -27.25 -33.72 -21.33
C GLU A 135 -27.14 -34.67 -20.11
N LYS A 136 -25.98 -34.75 -19.44
CA LYS A 136 -25.70 -35.77 -18.40
C LYS A 136 -24.98 -35.28 -17.14
N CYS A 137 -25.16 -34.02 -16.79
CA CYS A 137 -24.51 -33.40 -15.65
C CYS A 137 -25.04 -33.90 -14.30
N SER A 138 -24.13 -34.39 -13.45
CA SER A 138 -24.40 -34.61 -12.03
C SER A 138 -24.19 -33.29 -11.29
N PRO A 139 -25.18 -32.76 -10.55
CA PRO A 139 -25.08 -31.41 -10.01
C PRO A 139 -23.91 -31.30 -9.01
N PRO A 140 -23.04 -30.29 -9.14
CA PRO A 140 -22.02 -30.03 -8.14
C PRO A 140 -22.66 -29.72 -6.79
N THR A 141 -22.05 -30.22 -5.72
CA THR A 141 -22.52 -29.98 -4.35
C THR A 141 -21.62 -28.93 -3.71
N CYS A 142 -22.17 -27.74 -3.46
CA CYS A 142 -21.47 -26.67 -2.72
C CYS A 142 -21.00 -27.19 -1.35
N GLY A 143 -19.94 -26.60 -0.82
CA GLY A 143 -19.34 -26.97 0.46
C GLY A 143 -20.28 -26.81 1.66
N PRO A 144 -19.96 -27.43 2.81
CA PRO A 144 -20.82 -27.41 4.00
C PRO A 144 -21.07 -25.99 4.59
N HIS A 145 -20.31 -24.99 4.17
CA HIS A 145 -20.43 -23.58 4.58
C HIS A 145 -20.92 -22.63 3.47
N GLU A 146 -21.38 -23.16 2.34
CA GLU A 146 -21.88 -22.40 1.19
C GLU A 146 -23.40 -22.58 1.01
N PHE A 147 -24.05 -21.56 0.46
CA PHE A 147 -25.42 -21.54 -0.01
C PHE A 147 -25.42 -21.60 -1.54
N ARG A 148 -26.39 -22.32 -2.12
CA ARG A 148 -26.49 -22.50 -3.57
C ARG A 148 -27.57 -21.58 -4.14
N CYS A 149 -27.14 -20.63 -4.96
CA CYS A 149 -28.01 -19.81 -5.80
C CYS A 149 -28.79 -20.69 -6.79
N ASN A 150 -29.96 -20.25 -7.24
CA ASN A 150 -30.75 -21.00 -8.22
C ASN A 150 -30.09 -21.01 -9.62
N ALA A 151 -29.29 -19.99 -9.94
CA ALA A 151 -28.38 -19.93 -11.09
C ALA A 151 -27.16 -20.89 -11.01
N SER A 152 -27.12 -21.81 -10.04
CA SER A 152 -26.03 -22.79 -9.80
C SER A 152 -24.75 -22.28 -9.16
N GLU A 153 -24.62 -20.97 -8.92
CA GLU A 153 -23.51 -20.39 -8.16
C GLU A 153 -23.54 -20.77 -6.67
N CYS A 154 -22.38 -20.73 -6.00
CA CYS A 154 -22.25 -20.99 -4.56
C CYS A 154 -21.73 -19.72 -3.86
N VAL A 155 -22.51 -19.13 -2.94
CA VAL A 155 -22.10 -17.99 -2.09
C VAL A 155 -21.86 -18.45 -0.64
N PRO A 156 -21.05 -17.76 0.17
CA PRO A 156 -20.87 -18.09 1.59
C PRO A 156 -22.19 -18.02 2.39
N LYS A 157 -22.44 -18.95 3.32
CA LYS A 157 -23.65 -18.93 4.18
C LYS A 157 -23.88 -17.67 5.04
N PRO A 158 -22.89 -16.83 5.37
CA PRO A 158 -23.15 -15.51 5.96
C PRO A 158 -23.87 -14.54 5.02
N TRP A 159 -23.71 -14.72 3.70
CA TRP A 159 -24.29 -13.89 2.63
C TRP A 159 -25.61 -14.50 2.16
N THR A 160 -26.53 -14.68 3.12
CA THR A 160 -27.89 -15.13 2.84
C THR A 160 -28.82 -14.40 3.77
N CYS A 161 -29.78 -13.65 3.21
CA CYS A 161 -30.72 -12.84 3.97
C CYS A 161 -30.03 -11.72 4.78
N ASP A 162 -28.93 -11.15 4.27
CA ASP A 162 -28.23 -10.00 4.85
C ASP A 162 -28.64 -8.66 4.20
N GLY A 163 -29.35 -8.71 3.07
CA GLY A 163 -30.03 -7.58 2.45
C GLY A 163 -29.40 -7.09 1.14
N ASP A 164 -28.25 -7.63 0.76
CA ASP A 164 -27.58 -7.35 -0.52
C ASP A 164 -27.67 -8.60 -1.43
N PRO A 165 -28.01 -8.47 -2.73
CA PRO A 165 -28.08 -9.62 -3.64
C PRO A 165 -26.68 -10.00 -4.15
N ASP A 166 -26.03 -10.95 -3.48
CA ASP A 166 -24.71 -11.50 -3.84
C ASP A 166 -24.81 -12.64 -4.88
N CYS A 167 -25.94 -13.35 -4.95
CA CYS A 167 -26.27 -14.23 -6.06
C CYS A 167 -26.62 -13.42 -7.32
N SER A 168 -26.17 -13.85 -8.51
CA SER A 168 -26.52 -13.20 -9.80
C SER A 168 -28.03 -13.17 -10.12
N ASP A 169 -28.83 -14.02 -9.46
CA ASP A 169 -30.30 -14.08 -9.52
C ASP A 169 -31.01 -13.53 -8.27
N GLY A 170 -30.25 -13.06 -7.27
CA GLY A 170 -30.74 -12.60 -5.97
C GLY A 170 -31.45 -13.67 -5.12
N SER A 171 -31.21 -14.97 -5.37
CA SER A 171 -31.93 -16.07 -4.71
C SER A 171 -31.50 -16.40 -3.27
N ASP A 172 -30.40 -15.81 -2.83
CA ASP A 172 -29.99 -15.59 -1.43
C ASP A 172 -30.97 -14.71 -0.65
N GLU A 173 -31.51 -13.67 -1.29
CA GLU A 173 -32.43 -12.68 -0.70
C GLU A 173 -33.93 -13.00 -0.92
N TRP A 174 -34.26 -14.15 -1.51
CA TRP A 174 -35.67 -14.49 -1.77
C TRP A 174 -36.44 -14.79 -0.48
N ALA A 175 -37.54 -14.05 -0.27
CA ALA A 175 -38.44 -14.17 0.88
C ALA A 175 -38.99 -15.60 1.11
N GLU A 176 -39.05 -16.44 0.08
CA GLU A 176 -39.45 -17.86 0.20
C GLU A 176 -38.38 -18.74 0.89
N ARG A 177 -37.10 -18.34 0.83
CA ARG A 177 -35.97 -19.04 1.49
C ARG A 177 -35.60 -18.41 2.83
N CYS A 178 -35.68 -17.09 2.95
CA CYS A 178 -35.34 -16.35 4.17
C CYS A 178 -36.34 -16.51 5.33
N GLY A 179 -37.44 -17.25 5.14
CA GLY A 179 -38.22 -17.80 6.25
C GLY A 179 -38.91 -16.79 7.17
N SER A 180 -39.27 -15.60 6.65
CA SER A 180 -39.94 -14.57 7.45
C SER A 180 -41.46 -14.75 7.51
N GLU A 181 -41.96 -15.56 8.45
CA GLU A 181 -43.37 -15.46 8.87
C GLU A 181 -43.63 -14.15 9.65
N VAL A 182 -43.88 -13.05 8.92
CA VAL A 182 -44.80 -12.00 9.38
C VAL A 182 -45.77 -11.62 8.26
N VAL A 183 -46.76 -12.49 8.06
CA VAL A 183 -48.14 -12.17 7.65
C VAL A 183 -48.34 -11.34 6.38
N ARG A 184 -48.71 -12.03 5.27
CA ARG A 184 -50.09 -11.94 4.73
C ARG A 184 -50.44 -13.14 3.82
N PRO A 185 -51.71 -13.60 3.79
CA PRO A 185 -52.07 -14.86 3.12
C PRO A 185 -52.52 -14.64 1.68
N ALA A 186 -52.27 -15.64 0.83
CA ALA A 186 -52.80 -15.70 -0.54
C ALA A 186 -54.27 -16.18 -0.57
N THR A 187 -55.07 -15.67 -1.53
CA THR A 187 -56.18 -16.29 -2.30
C THR A 187 -57.09 -15.20 -2.92
N PRO A 188 -57.97 -15.48 -3.91
CA PRO A 188 -57.66 -15.83 -5.31
C PRO A 188 -58.42 -14.85 -6.29
N PRO A 189 -58.47 -15.04 -7.62
CA PRO A 189 -58.70 -13.91 -8.55
C PRO A 189 -60.16 -13.48 -8.75
N GLY A 190 -60.37 -12.21 -9.11
CA GLY A 190 -61.58 -11.79 -9.85
C GLY A 190 -62.53 -10.79 -9.18
N ARG A 191 -62.05 -9.72 -8.52
CA ARG A 191 -62.83 -8.48 -8.32
C ARG A 191 -61.96 -7.24 -8.57
N ARG A 192 -62.58 -6.15 -9.04
CA ARG A 192 -61.89 -4.87 -9.26
C ARG A 192 -61.25 -4.40 -7.95
N ALA A 193 -59.94 -4.17 -7.97
CA ALA A 193 -59.18 -3.85 -6.78
C ALA A 193 -59.47 -2.43 -6.28
N GLU A 194 -60.09 -2.33 -5.11
CA GLU A 194 -59.99 -1.15 -4.25
C GLU A 194 -58.63 -1.22 -3.53
N CYS A 195 -57.91 -0.11 -3.42
CA CYS A 195 -56.62 -0.10 -2.72
C CYS A 195 -56.81 -0.56 -1.26
N GLY A 196 -55.92 -1.43 -0.76
CA GLY A 196 -56.03 -2.00 0.58
C GLY A 196 -55.95 -0.94 1.69
N ALA A 197 -56.52 -1.24 2.86
CA ALA A 197 -56.46 -0.36 4.02
C ALA A 197 -55.01 -0.08 4.43
N GLY A 198 -54.52 1.14 4.16
CA GLY A 198 -53.12 1.54 4.30
C GLY A 198 -52.43 2.00 3.01
N ALA A 199 -53.15 2.07 1.88
CA ALA A 199 -52.65 2.59 0.60
C ALA A 199 -53.43 3.82 0.12
N PHE A 200 -52.71 4.81 -0.43
CA PHE A 200 -53.27 5.98 -1.12
C PHE A 200 -53.38 5.70 -2.62
N ARG A 201 -54.42 6.23 -3.27
CA ARG A 201 -54.64 6.05 -4.71
C ARG A 201 -54.25 7.32 -5.46
N CYS A 202 -53.20 7.25 -6.28
CA CYS A 202 -52.78 8.32 -7.17
C CYS A 202 -53.89 8.69 -8.17
N GLY A 203 -53.87 9.95 -8.67
CA GLY A 203 -54.77 10.38 -9.74
C GLY A 203 -54.61 9.57 -11.02
N SER A 204 -53.38 9.12 -11.29
CA SER A 204 -52.99 8.19 -12.37
C SER A 204 -53.53 6.76 -12.21
N GLY A 205 -54.10 6.41 -11.05
CA GLY A 205 -54.77 5.13 -10.79
C GLY A 205 -53.96 4.08 -10.02
N GLU A 206 -52.65 4.31 -9.83
CA GLU A 206 -51.75 3.47 -9.02
C GLU A 206 -52.10 3.55 -7.51
N CYS A 207 -51.77 2.50 -6.74
CA CYS A 207 -51.89 2.50 -5.27
C CYS A 207 -50.48 2.55 -4.64
N ILE A 208 -50.14 3.64 -3.96
CA ILE A 208 -48.90 3.78 -3.16
C ILE A 208 -49.20 3.61 -1.66
N LYS A 209 -48.17 3.51 -0.80
CA LYS A 209 -48.38 3.43 0.66
C LYS A 209 -48.96 4.75 1.18
N LEU A 210 -49.81 4.72 2.21
CA LEU A 210 -50.34 5.95 2.82
C LEU A 210 -49.25 6.83 3.49
N ALA A 211 -48.08 6.25 3.76
CA ALA A 211 -46.90 6.98 4.24
C ALA A 211 -46.18 7.75 3.14
N TRP A 212 -46.31 7.32 1.87
CA TRP A 212 -45.75 7.95 0.67
C TRP A 212 -46.69 9.03 0.13
N ARG A 213 -47.25 9.81 1.04
CA ARG A 213 -48.19 10.88 0.72
C ARG A 213 -47.86 12.02 1.66
N CYS A 214 -47.37 13.11 1.10
CA CYS A 214 -46.88 14.27 1.84
C CYS A 214 -45.50 14.04 2.51
N ASP A 215 -44.66 13.18 1.93
CA ASP A 215 -43.25 12.96 2.33
C ASP A 215 -42.24 13.72 1.46
N ARG A 216 -42.72 14.55 0.53
CA ARG A 216 -41.97 15.45 -0.40
C ARG A 216 -41.30 14.77 -1.60
N ASP A 217 -41.35 13.44 -1.68
CA ASP A 217 -40.89 12.71 -2.85
C ASP A 217 -42.08 12.40 -3.81
N PRO A 218 -41.94 12.62 -5.13
CA PRO A 218 -43.04 12.40 -6.08
C PRO A 218 -43.14 10.92 -6.52
N ASP A 219 -43.67 10.07 -5.65
CA ASP A 219 -43.91 8.63 -5.86
C ASP A 219 -45.09 8.34 -6.82
N CYS A 220 -46.12 9.20 -6.83
CA CYS A 220 -47.12 9.21 -7.87
C CYS A 220 -46.53 9.80 -9.16
N LYS A 221 -46.61 9.05 -10.26
CA LYS A 221 -46.27 9.50 -11.64
C LYS A 221 -46.92 10.83 -12.07
N ASP A 222 -48.02 11.22 -11.42
CA ASP A 222 -48.80 12.46 -11.66
C ASP A 222 -48.78 13.42 -10.46
N LYS A 223 -47.82 13.26 -9.54
CA LYS A 223 -47.60 14.07 -8.32
C LYS A 223 -48.84 14.33 -7.45
N SER A 224 -49.78 13.39 -7.46
CA SER A 224 -51.09 13.50 -6.76
C SER A 224 -51.02 13.17 -5.26
N ASP A 225 -49.91 12.58 -4.84
CA ASP A 225 -49.44 12.31 -3.48
C ASP A 225 -49.08 13.60 -2.74
N GLU A 226 -48.28 14.45 -3.38
CA GLU A 226 -47.80 15.74 -2.86
C GLU A 226 -48.80 16.90 -3.08
N ALA A 227 -49.97 16.60 -3.65
CA ALA A 227 -51.02 17.57 -3.86
C ALA A 227 -51.95 17.68 -2.64
N ASP A 228 -52.11 18.91 -2.14
CA ASP A 228 -53.04 19.30 -1.05
C ASP A 228 -52.78 18.58 0.29
N CYS A 229 -51.53 18.71 0.74
CA CYS A 229 -51.01 18.16 1.98
C CYS A 229 -51.24 19.08 3.19
N PRO A 230 -51.91 18.62 4.27
CA PRO A 230 -52.04 19.40 5.49
C PRO A 230 -50.69 19.50 6.21
N LEU A 231 -50.35 20.69 6.72
CA LEU A 231 -49.15 20.92 7.52
C LEU A 231 -49.15 20.06 8.80
N LEU A 232 -48.44 18.92 8.79
CA LEU A 232 -48.14 18.17 10.01
C LEU A 232 -47.11 18.94 10.83
N THR A 233 -47.58 19.47 11.96
CA THR A 233 -46.73 19.79 13.11
C THR A 233 -46.47 18.50 13.88
N CYS A 234 -45.22 18.27 14.31
CA CYS A 234 -44.84 17.08 15.08
C CYS A 234 -45.65 16.94 16.38
N ARG A 235 -45.66 15.75 16.99
CA ARG A 235 -46.37 15.54 18.25
C ARG A 235 -45.73 16.35 19.39
N PRO A 236 -46.45 16.67 20.48
CA PRO A 236 -45.92 17.51 21.57
C PRO A 236 -44.68 16.96 22.30
N ASP A 237 -44.38 15.68 22.11
CA ASP A 237 -43.26 14.90 22.64
C ASP A 237 -42.08 14.74 21.64
N GLU A 238 -42.22 15.30 20.43
CA GLU A 238 -41.25 15.23 19.33
C GLU A 238 -40.77 16.65 18.94
N PHE A 239 -39.47 16.80 18.70
CA PHE A 239 -38.85 18.02 18.18
C PHE A 239 -38.80 17.97 16.63
N GLN A 240 -39.12 19.08 15.98
CA GLN A 240 -39.07 19.21 14.52
C GLN A 240 -37.71 19.79 14.08
N CYS A 241 -36.93 18.99 13.34
CA CYS A 241 -35.71 19.40 12.66
C CYS A 241 -35.99 20.53 11.64
N GLY A 242 -34.95 21.26 11.23
CA GLY A 242 -35.04 22.37 10.27
C GLY A 242 -35.49 21.94 8.87
N ASP A 243 -35.19 20.69 8.48
CA ASP A 243 -35.71 20.07 7.25
C ASP A 243 -37.22 19.72 7.33
N GLY A 244 -37.79 19.63 8.54
CA GLY A 244 -39.18 19.27 8.80
C GLY A 244 -39.40 17.87 9.36
N SER A 245 -38.36 17.04 9.50
CA SER A 245 -38.42 15.71 10.12
C SER A 245 -38.63 15.78 11.64
N CYS A 246 -39.24 14.75 12.25
CA CYS A 246 -39.55 14.72 13.68
C CYS A 246 -38.62 13.73 14.41
N ILE A 247 -37.89 14.20 15.42
CA ILE A 247 -37.10 13.36 16.35
C ILE A 247 -37.74 13.35 17.74
N HIS A 248 -37.58 12.27 18.51
CA HIS A 248 -38.09 12.23 19.89
C HIS A 248 -37.36 13.26 20.75
N GLY A 249 -38.06 14.04 21.59
CA GLY A 249 -37.49 15.21 22.30
C GLY A 249 -36.34 14.96 23.30
N ILE A 250 -35.89 13.70 23.46
CA ILE A 250 -34.68 13.32 24.22
C ILE A 250 -33.42 13.29 23.35
N LYS A 251 -33.57 13.35 22.02
CA LYS A 251 -32.50 13.37 21.03
C LYS A 251 -32.09 14.79 20.64
N GLN A 252 -32.87 15.79 21.04
CA GLN A 252 -32.47 17.19 20.93
C GLN A 252 -31.41 17.51 22.01
N CYS A 253 -30.32 18.17 21.64
CA CYS A 253 -29.25 18.60 22.55
C CYS A 253 -28.54 17.48 23.35
N ASN A 254 -28.33 16.31 22.74
CA ASN A 254 -27.64 15.16 23.36
C ASN A 254 -26.14 15.06 23.01
N LYS A 255 -25.62 15.96 22.15
CA LYS A 255 -24.27 16.00 21.55
C LYS A 255 -23.98 14.94 20.48
N ALA A 256 -25.01 14.27 19.96
CA ALA A 256 -24.98 13.51 18.73
C ALA A 256 -25.81 14.26 17.67
N PHE A 257 -25.44 14.13 16.39
CA PHE A 257 -26.24 14.69 15.30
C PHE A 257 -27.29 13.64 14.87
N ASP A 258 -28.46 13.70 15.50
CA ASP A 258 -29.65 12.90 15.22
C ASP A 258 -30.53 13.50 14.09
N CYS A 259 -30.47 14.82 13.78
CA CYS A 259 -31.05 15.39 12.54
C CYS A 259 -30.02 15.42 11.40
N LEU A 260 -30.47 15.17 10.16
CA LEU A 260 -29.64 15.26 8.95
C LEU A 260 -29.07 16.67 8.72
N ASP A 261 -29.90 17.70 8.93
CA ASP A 261 -29.51 19.12 8.90
C ASP A 261 -28.80 19.60 10.20
N ARG A 262 -28.53 18.70 11.16
CA ARG A 262 -27.91 19.00 12.47
C ARG A 262 -28.68 20.00 13.33
N SER A 263 -29.95 20.25 13.00
CA SER A 263 -30.80 21.26 13.66
C SER A 263 -31.25 20.87 15.08
N ASP A 264 -31.05 19.61 15.47
CA ASP A 264 -31.16 19.07 16.83
C ASP A 264 -30.04 19.51 17.77
N GLU A 265 -28.87 19.89 17.23
CA GLU A 265 -27.73 20.45 17.96
C GLU A 265 -27.53 21.94 17.65
N ALA A 266 -28.06 22.44 16.53
CA ALA A 266 -28.02 23.86 16.18
C ALA A 266 -28.91 24.69 17.12
N GLY A 267 -28.27 25.54 17.94
CA GLY A 267 -28.98 26.34 18.94
C GLY A 267 -29.19 25.64 20.28
N CYS A 268 -28.55 24.49 20.50
CA CYS A 268 -28.53 23.82 21.80
C CYS A 268 -27.74 24.62 22.83
N VAL A 269 -28.48 25.42 23.59
CA VAL A 269 -27.97 26.16 24.74
C VAL A 269 -27.56 25.14 25.82
N ASN A 270 -26.27 24.78 25.83
CA ASN A 270 -25.64 24.19 27.01
C ASN A 270 -25.87 25.17 28.17
N ALA A 271 -26.83 24.86 29.05
CA ALA A 271 -27.15 25.62 30.25
C ALA A 271 -26.03 25.46 31.30
N THR A 272 -24.85 25.95 30.97
CA THR A 272 -23.62 25.95 31.78
C THR A 272 -22.57 26.95 31.27
N LYS A 273 -22.81 27.68 30.17
CA LYS A 273 -22.08 28.91 29.83
C LYS A 273 -23.06 30.08 29.73
N CYS A 274 -22.78 31.13 30.50
CA CYS A 274 -23.50 32.40 30.38
C CYS A 274 -23.02 33.14 29.12
N GLU A 275 -23.61 32.85 27.96
CA GLU A 275 -23.08 33.41 26.71
C GLU A 275 -23.42 34.90 26.52
N GLY A 276 -22.36 35.65 26.25
CA GLY A 276 -22.30 37.10 26.09
C GLY A 276 -21.00 37.67 26.68
N PRO A 277 -20.34 38.66 26.04
CA PRO A 277 -19.07 39.23 26.53
C PRO A 277 -19.17 39.99 27.86
N LEU A 278 -20.39 40.16 28.37
CA LEU A 278 -20.73 40.88 29.60
C LEU A 278 -21.64 40.02 30.52
N LYS A 279 -21.42 38.71 30.60
CA LYS A 279 -22.10 37.84 31.58
C LYS A 279 -21.11 37.02 32.39
N PHE A 280 -21.38 36.90 33.69
CA PHE A 280 -20.57 36.17 34.64
C PHE A 280 -21.36 35.02 35.25
N LEU A 281 -20.73 33.84 35.31
CA LEU A 281 -21.30 32.63 35.89
C LEU A 281 -20.97 32.58 37.38
N CYS A 282 -21.98 32.80 38.22
CA CYS A 282 -21.91 32.53 39.65
C CYS A 282 -21.62 31.04 39.90
N ARG A 283 -20.90 30.74 40.99
CA ARG A 283 -20.52 29.35 41.36
C ARG A 283 -21.71 28.40 41.58
N ASN A 284 -22.90 28.96 41.85
CA ASN A 284 -24.16 28.24 42.02
C ASN A 284 -24.93 27.98 40.71
N GLY A 285 -24.38 28.39 39.55
CA GLY A 285 -25.01 28.23 38.24
C GLY A 285 -25.86 29.42 37.76
N GLU A 286 -25.98 30.49 38.55
CA GLU A 286 -26.72 31.69 38.12
C GLU A 286 -25.86 32.59 37.21
N CYS A 287 -26.48 33.24 36.22
CA CYS A 287 -25.82 34.21 35.34
C CYS A 287 -26.15 35.64 35.76
N ILE A 288 -25.14 36.44 36.07
CA ILE A 288 -25.27 37.89 36.31
C ILE A 288 -24.58 38.69 35.21
N ASP A 289 -24.81 40.01 35.17
CA ASP A 289 -24.13 40.91 34.25
C ASP A 289 -22.67 41.15 34.68
N GLY A 290 -21.75 41.24 33.72
CA GLY A 290 -20.32 41.45 33.96
C GLY A 290 -20.00 42.78 34.64
N ALA A 291 -20.87 43.80 34.50
CA ALA A 291 -20.73 45.08 35.20
C ALA A 291 -21.11 45.01 36.69
N LYS A 292 -21.74 43.91 37.13
CA LYS A 292 -22.12 43.62 38.52
C LYS A 292 -21.13 42.67 39.22
N VAL A 293 -19.96 42.45 38.61
CA VAL A 293 -18.88 41.67 39.21
C VAL A 293 -17.97 42.66 39.92
N CYS A 294 -17.72 42.42 41.21
CA CYS A 294 -16.88 43.28 42.06
C CYS A 294 -17.38 44.73 42.27
N ASP A 295 -18.69 44.97 42.31
CA ASP A 295 -19.27 46.32 42.51
C ASP A 295 -19.55 46.69 43.99
N ASN A 296 -19.18 45.81 44.93
CA ASN A 296 -19.51 45.85 46.38
C ASN A 296 -20.98 45.52 46.71
N VAL A 297 -21.73 44.95 45.76
CA VAL A 297 -23.07 44.39 45.95
C VAL A 297 -23.01 42.87 45.81
N LYS A 298 -23.91 42.18 46.53
CA LYS A 298 -24.07 40.73 46.42
C LYS A 298 -25.21 40.41 45.44
N ASP A 299 -24.86 40.19 44.19
CA ASP A 299 -25.76 39.79 43.11
C ASP A 299 -25.81 38.26 42.93
N CYS A 300 -24.71 37.53 43.15
CA CYS A 300 -24.71 36.07 43.28
C CYS A 300 -25.22 35.63 44.67
N LYS A 301 -26.15 34.66 44.75
CA LYS A 301 -26.62 34.12 46.05
C LYS A 301 -25.50 33.52 46.92
N ASP A 302 -24.42 33.03 46.29
CA ASP A 302 -23.23 32.48 46.96
C ASP A 302 -22.09 33.49 47.15
N ARG A 303 -22.29 34.78 46.81
CA ARG A 303 -21.26 35.84 46.89
C ARG A 303 -19.97 35.52 46.10
N SER A 304 -20.12 34.84 44.96
CA SER A 304 -18.99 34.41 44.10
C SER A 304 -18.52 35.49 43.12
N ASP A 305 -19.31 36.54 42.99
CA ASP A 305 -19.08 37.85 42.38
C ASP A 305 -18.15 38.77 43.19
N GLU A 306 -17.98 38.52 44.50
CA GLU A 306 -17.16 39.36 45.40
C GLU A 306 -16.13 38.58 46.24
N PRO A 307 -15.17 37.85 45.63
CA PRO A 307 -14.11 37.18 46.37
C PRO A 307 -13.15 38.20 47.00
N LYS A 308 -13.22 38.40 48.32
CA LYS A 308 -12.44 39.37 49.15
C LYS A 308 -10.92 39.47 48.93
N LYS A 309 -10.31 38.62 48.10
CA LYS A 309 -8.87 38.48 47.93
C LYS A 309 -8.38 38.74 46.49
N GLU A 310 -9.26 38.66 45.50
CA GLU A 310 -8.94 38.57 44.05
C GLU A 310 -9.91 39.42 43.21
N CYS A 311 -10.69 40.30 43.86
CA CYS A 311 -11.75 41.11 43.29
C CYS A 311 -11.26 42.56 43.16
N GLY A 312 -11.24 43.12 41.95
CA GLY A 312 -10.87 44.52 41.71
C GLY A 312 -9.40 44.85 42.01
N LEU A 313 -8.54 43.83 42.08
CA LEU A 313 -7.09 43.98 42.18
C LEU A 313 -6.49 43.72 40.79
N ASN A 314 -5.72 44.69 40.26
CA ASN A 314 -5.00 44.45 39.02
C ASN A 314 -3.70 43.71 39.30
N GLU A 315 -3.71 42.37 39.18
CA GLU A 315 -2.48 41.58 39.40
C GLU A 315 -1.44 41.75 38.28
N CYS A 316 -1.84 42.23 37.09
CA CYS A 316 -0.90 42.51 36.00
C CYS A 316 0.12 43.61 36.37
N MET A 317 -0.22 44.53 37.29
CA MET A 317 0.73 45.52 37.82
C MET A 317 1.87 44.90 38.65
N LEU A 318 1.73 43.65 39.12
CA LEU A 318 2.74 42.93 39.90
C LEU A 318 3.39 41.83 39.06
N ASN A 319 4.58 42.13 38.52
CA ASN A 319 5.37 41.20 37.70
C ASN A 319 4.56 40.60 36.52
N ASN A 320 3.70 41.41 35.88
CA ASN A 320 2.82 40.99 34.78
C ASN A 320 1.91 39.80 35.13
N GLY A 321 1.45 39.68 36.39
CA GLY A 321 0.73 38.48 36.87
C GLY A 321 1.57 37.19 36.89
N GLY A 322 2.87 37.27 36.60
CA GLY A 322 3.69 36.11 36.26
C GLY A 322 3.48 35.58 34.84
N CYS A 323 2.78 36.32 33.97
CA CYS A 323 2.64 36.04 32.55
C CYS A 323 3.91 36.38 31.78
N SER A 324 4.29 35.52 30.84
CA SER A 324 5.51 35.70 30.02
C SER A 324 5.42 36.82 28.99
N HIS A 325 4.22 37.10 28.46
CA HIS A 325 3.99 38.11 27.41
C HIS A 325 2.85 39.04 27.80
N ILE A 326 1.59 38.65 27.56
CA ILE A 326 0.42 39.51 27.77
C ILE A 326 -0.30 39.07 29.05
N CYS A 327 -0.58 40.00 29.95
CA CYS A 327 -1.48 39.81 31.09
C CYS A 327 -2.75 40.63 30.83
N VAL A 328 -3.90 39.99 30.91
CA VAL A 328 -5.22 40.62 30.80
C VAL A 328 -5.90 40.56 32.16
N ASP A 329 -6.11 41.75 32.71
CA ASP A 329 -6.83 41.97 33.96
C ASP A 329 -8.32 41.65 33.78
N ARG A 330 -8.92 40.89 34.72
CA ARG A 330 -10.35 40.59 34.74
C ARG A 330 -10.96 41.16 36.03
N PRO A 331 -12.29 41.36 36.11
CA PRO A 331 -12.94 41.84 37.35
C PRO A 331 -12.69 40.95 38.58
N ILE A 332 -12.40 39.65 38.34
CA ILE A 332 -11.90 38.69 39.32
C ILE A 332 -10.67 38.01 38.72
N GLY A 333 -9.50 38.25 39.33
CA GLY A 333 -8.20 37.74 38.92
C GLY A 333 -7.74 38.22 37.54
N TYR A 334 -6.73 37.52 37.00
CA TYR A 334 -6.10 37.83 35.70
C TYR A 334 -5.98 36.56 34.85
N GLU A 335 -5.79 36.74 33.55
CA GLU A 335 -5.37 35.67 32.65
C GLU A 335 -4.12 36.05 31.84
N CYS A 336 -3.29 35.07 31.52
CA CYS A 336 -2.18 35.24 30.61
C CYS A 336 -2.64 34.93 29.19
N GLN A 337 -2.37 35.83 28.26
CA GLN A 337 -2.57 35.63 26.83
C GLN A 337 -1.22 35.62 26.10
N CYS A 338 -1.22 35.01 24.92
CA CYS A 338 -0.04 34.94 24.06
C CYS A 338 -0.27 35.77 22.79
N PRO A 339 0.79 36.38 22.22
CA PRO A 339 0.71 37.00 20.91
C PRO A 339 0.44 35.96 19.82
N THR A 340 -0.02 36.41 18.64
CA THR A 340 -0.20 35.57 17.46
C THR A 340 1.07 34.75 17.17
N GLY A 341 0.92 33.48 16.79
CA GLY A 341 2.04 32.54 16.61
C GLY A 341 2.50 31.83 17.90
N TYR A 342 1.86 32.07 19.05
CA TYR A 342 2.25 31.46 20.32
C TYR A 342 1.09 30.82 21.09
N LYS A 343 1.32 29.64 21.67
CA LYS A 343 0.38 28.86 22.50
C LYS A 343 0.77 28.90 23.98
N LEU A 344 -0.23 28.98 24.86
CA LEU A 344 -0.03 29.05 26.31
C LEU A 344 0.23 27.64 26.87
N LEU A 345 1.44 27.37 27.36
CA LEU A 345 1.87 26.07 27.89
C LEU A 345 1.38 25.85 29.34
N ASP A 346 1.94 26.61 30.30
CA ASP A 346 1.68 26.40 31.74
C ASP A 346 0.74 27.46 32.33
N LYS A 347 -0.27 27.89 31.56
CA LYS A 347 -1.16 29.03 31.87
C LYS A 347 -0.45 30.39 32.09
N ARG A 348 0.86 30.47 31.83
CA ARG A 348 1.72 31.64 32.07
C ARG A 348 2.79 31.84 30.99
N THR A 349 3.43 30.74 30.60
CA THR A 349 4.47 30.65 29.58
C THR A 349 3.84 30.50 28.20
N CYS A 350 4.25 31.36 27.26
CA CYS A 350 3.92 31.22 25.84
C CYS A 350 5.05 30.47 25.14
N GLY A 351 4.73 29.28 24.62
CA GLY A 351 5.58 28.56 23.68
C GLY A 351 5.24 28.97 22.25
N ASP A 352 6.20 28.80 21.35
CA ASP A 352 5.97 28.84 19.91
C ASP A 352 4.82 27.88 19.55
N ILE A 353 3.99 28.28 18.59
CA ILE A 353 3.28 27.31 17.76
C ILE A 353 4.29 26.87 16.70
N ASP A 354 4.38 25.56 16.46
CA ASP A 354 5.12 25.08 15.29
C ASP A 354 4.08 24.84 14.20
N GLU A 355 3.85 25.83 13.34
CA GLU A 355 2.88 25.67 12.25
C GLU A 355 3.31 24.58 11.26
N CYS A 356 4.58 24.19 11.22
CA CYS A 356 5.06 23.10 10.38
C CYS A 356 4.75 21.70 10.93
N GLU A 357 4.24 21.58 12.18
CA GLU A 357 3.54 20.37 12.63
C GLU A 357 2.20 20.18 11.89
N ASN A 358 1.63 21.23 11.28
CA ASN A 358 0.46 21.13 10.43
C ASN A 358 0.85 20.99 8.94
N PRO A 359 0.58 19.84 8.29
CA PRO A 359 0.85 19.64 6.86
C PRO A 359 0.13 20.63 5.93
N ASP A 360 -0.91 21.31 6.41
CA ASP A 360 -1.71 22.24 5.62
C ASP A 360 -1.19 23.68 5.70
N ALA A 361 -0.13 23.95 6.48
CA ALA A 361 0.45 25.28 6.63
C ALA A 361 1.17 25.77 5.36
N CYS A 362 1.85 24.88 4.65
CA CYS A 362 2.56 25.18 3.40
C CYS A 362 2.31 24.10 2.35
N SER A 363 2.21 24.51 1.08
CA SER A 363 2.01 23.58 -0.05
C SER A 363 3.21 22.64 -0.32
N GLN A 364 4.42 23.05 0.09
CA GLN A 364 5.69 22.34 -0.12
C GLN A 364 6.61 22.43 1.12
N ILE A 365 7.60 23.34 1.12
CA ILE A 365 8.58 23.45 2.22
C ILE A 365 8.02 24.40 3.28
N CYS A 366 7.94 23.93 4.53
CA CYS A 366 7.62 24.76 5.70
C CYS A 366 8.87 24.99 6.54
N ILE A 367 9.14 26.24 6.91
CA ILE A 367 10.20 26.64 7.82
C ILE A 367 9.57 27.38 9.01
N ASN A 368 9.55 26.71 10.16
CA ASN A 368 9.08 27.33 11.40
C ASN A 368 10.07 28.40 11.86
N LEU A 369 9.57 29.60 12.18
CA LEU A 369 10.33 30.70 12.78
C LEU A 369 9.64 31.08 14.09
N LYS A 370 10.35 31.79 14.96
CA LYS A 370 9.82 32.06 16.30
C LYS A 370 8.66 33.08 16.29
N GLY A 371 7.42 32.59 16.28
CA GLY A 371 6.17 33.35 16.25
C GLY A 371 5.59 33.63 14.86
N ASP A 372 6.12 33.02 13.80
CA ASP A 372 5.63 33.11 12.42
C ASP A 372 6.27 31.98 11.60
N PHE A 373 5.72 31.62 10.44
CA PHE A 373 6.31 30.56 9.59
C PHE A 373 6.51 31.04 8.16
N LYS A 374 7.48 30.43 7.47
CA LYS A 374 7.81 30.75 6.08
C LYS A 374 7.64 29.53 5.20
N CYS A 375 6.82 29.66 4.15
CA CYS A 375 6.78 28.68 3.07
C CYS A 375 7.85 28.97 2.01
N GLU A 376 8.52 27.93 1.53
CA GLU A 376 9.40 27.96 0.36
C GLU A 376 8.99 26.87 -0.64
N CYS A 377 9.43 27.01 -1.88
CA CYS A 377 9.14 26.07 -2.97
C CYS A 377 10.40 25.28 -3.34
N HIS A 378 10.22 24.05 -3.80
CA HIS A 378 11.30 23.23 -4.34
C HIS A 378 11.82 23.80 -5.67
N PRO A 379 13.07 23.46 -6.08
CA PRO A 379 13.60 23.88 -7.38
C PRO A 379 12.66 23.50 -8.54
N GLY A 380 12.39 24.44 -9.44
CA GLY A 380 11.43 24.29 -10.53
C GLY A 380 9.99 24.67 -10.18
N TYR A 381 9.71 25.09 -8.94
CA TYR A 381 8.42 25.65 -8.54
C TYR A 381 8.57 27.13 -8.12
N GLU A 382 7.64 27.98 -8.58
CA GLU A 382 7.50 29.37 -8.15
C GLU A 382 6.29 29.55 -7.23
N MET A 383 6.39 30.50 -6.29
CA MET A 383 5.30 30.84 -5.38
C MET A 383 4.28 31.75 -6.08
N ASP A 384 3.04 31.28 -6.24
CA ASP A 384 1.95 32.10 -6.77
C ASP A 384 1.63 33.26 -5.80
N PRO A 385 1.73 34.53 -6.23
CA PRO A 385 1.52 35.69 -5.37
C PRO A 385 0.08 35.86 -4.88
N VAL A 386 -0.90 35.16 -5.49
CA VAL A 386 -2.32 35.21 -5.11
C VAL A 386 -2.68 34.05 -4.18
N SER A 387 -2.41 32.81 -4.57
CA SER A 387 -2.79 31.62 -3.78
C SER A 387 -1.79 31.25 -2.68
N LYS A 388 -0.55 31.77 -2.72
CA LYS A 388 0.58 31.34 -1.87
C LYS A 388 0.84 29.83 -1.96
N THR A 389 0.53 29.22 -3.10
CA THR A 389 0.87 27.82 -3.40
C THR A 389 2.03 27.77 -4.41
N CYS A 390 2.88 26.76 -4.27
CA CYS A 390 4.01 26.52 -5.17
C CYS A 390 3.52 25.83 -6.46
N LYS A 391 3.68 26.51 -7.59
CA LYS A 391 3.28 26.04 -8.93
C LYS A 391 4.48 25.80 -9.82
N ALA A 392 4.38 24.85 -10.74
CA ALA A 392 5.47 24.43 -11.60
C ALA A 392 5.85 25.52 -12.62
N GLU A 393 7.16 25.75 -12.78
CA GLU A 393 7.70 26.58 -13.86
C GLU A 393 7.82 25.73 -15.15
N GLY A 394 7.44 26.30 -16.30
CA GLY A 394 7.74 25.72 -17.61
C GLY A 394 6.53 25.32 -18.46
N LYS A 395 6.46 24.03 -18.84
CA LYS A 395 5.46 23.49 -19.79
C LYS A 395 4.13 23.24 -19.06
N SER A 396 3.00 23.35 -19.77
CA SER A 396 1.71 23.00 -19.17
C SER A 396 1.65 21.49 -18.84
N PRO A 397 1.35 21.11 -17.60
CA PRO A 397 1.19 19.71 -17.23
C PRO A 397 -0.10 19.14 -17.83
N TYR A 398 -0.08 17.85 -18.16
CA TYR A 398 -1.25 17.14 -18.65
C TYR A 398 -1.39 15.76 -18.00
N LEU A 399 -2.63 15.32 -17.85
CA LEU A 399 -2.94 13.97 -17.39
C LEU A 399 -3.04 13.05 -18.60
N MET A 400 -2.56 11.82 -18.48
CA MET A 400 -2.82 10.72 -19.42
C MET A 400 -3.59 9.63 -18.67
N PHE A 401 -4.61 9.06 -19.29
CA PHE A 401 -5.43 8.01 -18.67
C PHE A 401 -5.96 7.01 -19.69
N THR A 402 -6.20 5.79 -19.22
CA THR A 402 -6.82 4.71 -20.01
C THR A 402 -8.33 4.91 -20.13
N ASN A 403 -8.92 4.51 -21.27
CA ASN A 403 -10.37 4.55 -21.51
C ASN A 403 -10.80 3.26 -22.25
N ARG A 404 -10.44 2.10 -21.67
CA ARG A 404 -10.62 0.72 -22.16
C ARG A 404 -10.09 0.40 -23.56
N HIS A 405 -10.65 1.01 -24.60
CA HIS A 405 -10.32 0.79 -26.01
C HIS A 405 -9.37 1.84 -26.60
N GLU A 406 -8.96 2.83 -25.79
CA GLU A 406 -8.08 3.92 -26.19
C GLU A 406 -7.32 4.48 -24.97
N ILE A 407 -6.32 5.32 -25.24
CA ILE A 407 -5.63 6.13 -24.22
C ILE A 407 -5.79 7.60 -24.61
N ARG A 408 -6.20 8.43 -23.65
CA ARG A 408 -6.46 9.86 -23.83
C ARG A 408 -5.57 10.72 -22.93
N ARG A 409 -5.51 12.02 -23.24
CA ARG A 409 -4.86 13.02 -22.41
C ARG A 409 -5.66 14.32 -22.30
N ILE A 410 -5.48 15.03 -21.21
CA ILE A 410 -6.07 16.35 -20.97
C ILE A 410 -5.04 17.34 -20.40
N ASP A 411 -4.84 18.49 -21.08
CA ASP A 411 -3.99 19.60 -20.58
C ASP A 411 -4.71 20.31 -19.41
N LEU A 412 -4.06 20.40 -18.26
CA LEU A 412 -4.69 20.91 -17.03
C LEU A 412 -5.00 22.41 -17.08
N VAL A 413 -4.26 23.16 -17.90
CA VAL A 413 -4.35 24.62 -18.04
C VAL A 413 -5.26 25.00 -19.21
N LYS A 414 -5.02 24.42 -20.40
CA LYS A 414 -5.76 24.73 -21.63
C LYS A 414 -7.07 23.98 -21.76
N ARG A 415 -7.24 22.88 -21.00
CA ARG A 415 -8.34 21.91 -21.15
C ARG A 415 -8.45 21.34 -22.56
N ASP A 416 -7.30 21.23 -23.24
CA ASP A 416 -7.20 20.55 -24.53
C ASP A 416 -7.29 19.03 -24.30
N TYR A 417 -8.23 18.38 -24.98
CA TYR A 417 -8.63 17.00 -24.76
C TYR A 417 -8.37 16.19 -26.02
N THR A 418 -7.40 15.28 -25.98
CA THR A 418 -6.89 14.60 -27.18
C THR A 418 -6.70 13.10 -26.98
N GLN A 419 -6.99 12.34 -28.03
CA GLN A 419 -6.71 10.90 -28.10
C GLN A 419 -5.23 10.68 -28.44
N VAL A 420 -4.57 9.77 -27.74
CA VAL A 420 -3.13 9.47 -27.90
C VAL A 420 -2.93 8.12 -28.57
N VAL A 421 -3.58 7.08 -28.05
CA VAL A 421 -3.61 5.73 -28.66
C VAL A 421 -5.06 5.44 -29.05
N PRO A 422 -5.40 5.36 -30.35
CA PRO A 422 -6.80 5.36 -30.80
C PRO A 422 -7.49 4.00 -30.73
N THR A 423 -6.72 2.90 -30.69
CA THR A 423 -7.26 1.54 -30.76
C THR A 423 -6.47 0.59 -29.85
N GLN A 424 -7.13 0.04 -28.84
CA GLN A 424 -6.67 -1.01 -27.93
C GLN A 424 -7.84 -1.99 -27.70
N LYS A 425 -7.56 -3.20 -27.18
CA LYS A 425 -8.61 -4.17 -26.84
C LYS A 425 -9.06 -3.97 -25.40
N ASN A 426 -8.14 -3.92 -24.45
CA ASN A 426 -8.44 -3.57 -23.06
C ASN A 426 -7.20 -2.98 -22.36
N ALA A 427 -6.93 -1.69 -22.55
CA ALA A 427 -5.85 -0.98 -21.88
C ALA A 427 -6.20 -0.71 -20.42
N VAL A 428 -5.39 -1.24 -19.49
CA VAL A 428 -5.68 -1.24 -18.04
C VAL A 428 -4.70 -0.37 -17.24
N ALA A 429 -3.39 -0.46 -17.53
CA ALA A 429 -2.35 0.27 -16.81
C ALA A 429 -1.50 1.12 -17.77
N ILE A 430 -0.94 2.23 -17.29
CA ILE A 430 -0.11 3.16 -18.04
C ILE A 430 0.98 3.80 -17.17
N ASP A 431 2.19 3.92 -17.71
CA ASP A 431 3.21 4.84 -17.15
C ASP A 431 4.06 5.47 -18.27
N VAL A 432 4.82 6.52 -17.95
CA VAL A 432 5.52 7.38 -18.92
C VAL A 432 6.98 7.61 -18.52
N ASP A 433 7.85 7.72 -19.52
CA ASP A 433 9.17 8.35 -19.39
C ASP A 433 9.04 9.78 -19.93
N VAL A 434 8.99 10.76 -19.02
CA VAL A 434 8.79 12.17 -19.39
C VAL A 434 10.01 12.71 -20.15
N ALA A 435 11.22 12.29 -19.76
CA ALA A 435 12.47 12.75 -20.38
C ALA A 435 12.65 12.18 -21.80
N ALA A 436 12.31 10.91 -22.00
CA ALA A 436 12.35 10.26 -23.31
C ALA A 436 11.11 10.50 -24.18
N ASN A 437 10.06 11.16 -23.65
CA ASN A 437 8.75 11.35 -24.31
C ASN A 437 8.14 10.02 -24.80
N ARG A 438 8.26 8.98 -23.95
CA ARG A 438 7.89 7.59 -24.24
C ARG A 438 6.82 7.15 -23.26
N MET A 439 5.89 6.33 -23.71
CA MET A 439 4.84 5.75 -22.87
C MET A 439 4.90 4.22 -22.90
N PHE A 440 4.40 3.63 -21.83
CA PHE A 440 4.29 2.20 -21.60
C PHE A 440 2.85 1.92 -21.15
N TRP A 441 2.21 0.89 -21.69
CA TRP A 441 0.86 0.53 -21.28
C TRP A 441 0.63 -0.97 -21.40
N CYS A 442 -0.33 -1.49 -20.65
CA CYS A 442 -0.68 -2.90 -20.68
C CYS A 442 -2.08 -3.12 -21.26
N ASP A 443 -2.19 -4.02 -22.24
CA ASP A 443 -3.48 -4.53 -22.73
C ASP A 443 -3.75 -5.91 -22.10
N ARG A 444 -4.73 -5.97 -21.20
CA ARG A 444 -5.10 -7.18 -20.43
C ARG A 444 -5.76 -8.24 -21.31
N PHE A 445 -6.44 -7.85 -22.39
CA PHE A 445 -7.06 -8.79 -23.32
C PHE A 445 -6.02 -9.44 -24.24
N GLN A 446 -5.03 -8.67 -24.69
CA GLN A 446 -3.93 -9.17 -25.52
C GLN A 446 -2.79 -9.80 -24.71
N ARG A 447 -2.81 -9.67 -23.38
CA ARG A 447 -1.79 -10.14 -22.43
C ARG A 447 -0.39 -9.64 -22.80
N LYS A 448 -0.31 -8.33 -23.11
CA LYS A 448 0.90 -7.67 -23.65
C LYS A 448 1.17 -6.32 -23.02
N ILE A 449 2.44 -6.04 -22.76
CA ILE A 449 2.93 -4.70 -22.41
C ILE A 449 3.56 -4.08 -23.66
N TYR A 450 3.05 -2.91 -24.02
CA TYR A 450 3.45 -2.13 -25.20
C TYR A 450 4.24 -0.88 -24.80
N SER A 451 4.97 -0.34 -25.77
CA SER A 451 5.61 0.95 -25.66
C SER A 451 5.68 1.69 -26.99
N ALA A 452 5.57 3.02 -26.94
CA ALA A 452 5.73 3.90 -28.10
C ALA A 452 6.19 5.29 -27.65
N PHE A 453 6.74 6.09 -28.57
CA PHE A 453 6.91 7.52 -28.34
C PHE A 453 5.55 8.21 -28.40
N ILE A 454 5.26 9.12 -27.46
CA ILE A 454 3.92 9.71 -27.29
C ILE A 454 3.42 10.44 -28.56
N HIS A 455 4.35 10.98 -29.35
CA HIS A 455 4.04 11.67 -30.62
C HIS A 455 3.85 10.73 -31.82
N GLU A 456 4.26 9.45 -31.72
CA GLU A 456 4.03 8.41 -32.73
C GLU A 456 2.95 7.40 -32.30
N ALA A 457 2.50 7.43 -31.05
CA ALA A 457 1.62 6.45 -30.43
C ALA A 457 0.22 6.33 -31.08
N SER A 458 -0.17 7.28 -31.94
CA SER A 458 -1.37 7.19 -32.75
C SER A 458 -1.30 6.15 -33.89
N ASP A 459 -0.09 5.76 -34.30
CA ASP A 459 0.15 4.78 -35.37
C ASP A 459 0.46 3.38 -34.75
N PRO A 460 -0.43 2.38 -34.92
CA PRO A 460 -0.21 1.04 -34.40
C PRO A 460 1.06 0.35 -34.93
N SER A 461 1.60 0.76 -36.08
CA SER A 461 2.85 0.21 -36.61
C SER A 461 4.09 0.66 -35.84
N ARG A 462 3.95 1.65 -34.96
CA ARG A 462 5.00 2.18 -34.07
C ARG A 462 4.95 1.61 -32.66
N HIS A 463 3.98 0.74 -32.37
CA HIS A 463 3.86 0.09 -31.06
C HIS A 463 4.88 -1.05 -30.97
N VAL A 464 5.79 -0.96 -30.01
CA VAL A 464 6.77 -2.00 -29.69
C VAL A 464 6.20 -2.87 -28.58
N THR A 465 5.99 -4.15 -28.85
CA THR A 465 5.70 -5.15 -27.80
C THR A 465 6.96 -5.37 -26.98
N LEU A 466 6.92 -5.14 -25.67
CA LEU A 466 8.04 -5.38 -24.77
C LEU A 466 7.95 -6.73 -24.07
N ILE A 467 6.75 -7.12 -23.66
CA ILE A 467 6.46 -8.39 -22.98
C ILE A 467 5.19 -8.97 -23.61
N ASP A 468 5.24 -10.25 -23.99
CA ASP A 468 4.19 -10.97 -24.73
C ASP A 468 3.86 -12.36 -24.17
N SER A 469 4.47 -12.71 -23.05
CA SER A 469 4.51 -14.04 -22.45
C SER A 469 4.55 -13.91 -20.92
N GLU A 470 4.06 -14.91 -20.19
CA GLU A 470 3.98 -14.90 -18.71
C GLU A 470 3.35 -13.59 -18.18
N LEU A 471 2.23 -13.18 -18.77
CA LEU A 471 1.35 -12.13 -18.26
C LEU A 471 -0.03 -12.74 -18.18
N HIS A 472 -0.62 -12.85 -16.99
CA HIS A 472 -1.93 -13.47 -16.77
C HIS A 472 -3.00 -12.41 -16.56
N SER A 473 -2.80 -11.56 -15.56
CA SER A 473 -3.65 -10.42 -15.29
C SER A 473 -2.82 -9.25 -14.73
N PRO A 474 -2.03 -8.59 -15.58
CA PRO A 474 -1.32 -7.37 -15.19
C PRO A 474 -2.31 -6.23 -14.90
N GLU A 475 -2.18 -5.59 -13.72
CA GLU A 475 -3.10 -4.56 -13.24
C GLU A 475 -2.46 -3.18 -13.00
N GLY A 476 -1.14 -3.11 -12.81
CA GLY A 476 -0.41 -1.86 -12.58
C GLY A 476 0.98 -1.86 -13.20
N LEU A 477 1.46 -0.66 -13.55
CA LEU A 477 2.77 -0.41 -14.15
C LEU A 477 3.50 0.71 -13.38
N ALA A 478 4.81 0.59 -13.23
CA ALA A 478 5.65 1.66 -12.70
C ALA A 478 7.05 1.66 -13.33
N LEU A 479 7.54 2.82 -13.76
CA LEU A 479 8.82 2.99 -14.43
C LEU A 479 9.87 3.62 -13.49
N ASP A 480 11.01 2.96 -13.36
CA ASP A 480 12.24 3.59 -12.89
C ASP A 480 12.84 4.42 -14.04
N TRP A 481 12.57 5.72 -14.04
CA TRP A 481 13.09 6.67 -15.04
C TRP A 481 14.59 6.97 -14.91
N VAL A 482 15.27 6.48 -13.86
CA VAL A 482 16.70 6.70 -13.62
C VAL A 482 17.54 5.55 -14.17
N GLN A 483 17.06 4.31 -14.03
CA GLN A 483 17.73 3.10 -14.53
C GLN A 483 17.04 2.49 -15.77
N HIS A 484 15.89 3.02 -16.19
CA HIS A 484 15.04 2.51 -17.26
C HIS A 484 14.64 1.03 -17.06
N ASN A 485 14.10 0.73 -15.86
CA ASN A 485 13.48 -0.56 -15.54
C ASN A 485 11.97 -0.38 -15.38
N LEU A 486 11.19 -1.31 -15.94
CA LEU A 486 9.74 -1.32 -15.85
C LEU A 486 9.29 -2.41 -14.86
N TYR A 487 8.46 -2.04 -13.90
CA TYR A 487 7.89 -2.89 -12.88
C TYR A 487 6.40 -3.07 -13.15
N TRP A 488 5.86 -4.25 -12.85
CA TRP A 488 4.42 -4.51 -12.92
C TRP A 488 3.96 -5.49 -11.85
N THR A 489 2.68 -5.36 -11.52
CA THR A 489 1.87 -6.25 -10.68
C THR A 489 1.02 -7.14 -11.58
N ASP A 490 1.03 -8.44 -11.33
CA ASP A 490 0.13 -9.40 -11.98
C ASP A 490 -0.72 -10.10 -10.90
N SER A 491 -2.04 -9.88 -10.93
CA SER A 491 -2.99 -10.48 -9.98
C SER A 491 -3.25 -11.96 -10.28
N GLY A 492 -3.14 -12.38 -11.54
CA GLY A 492 -3.33 -13.76 -11.97
C GLY A 492 -2.18 -14.66 -11.54
N ASP A 493 -0.94 -14.18 -11.70
CA ASP A 493 0.28 -14.87 -11.25
C ASP A 493 0.64 -14.57 -9.79
N ARG A 494 -0.09 -13.63 -9.14
CA ARG A 494 0.16 -13.13 -7.78
C ARG A 494 1.61 -12.71 -7.58
N SER A 495 2.14 -11.95 -8.52
CA SER A 495 3.55 -11.60 -8.57
C SER A 495 3.81 -10.12 -8.84
N ILE A 496 4.99 -9.66 -8.43
CA ILE A 496 5.59 -8.40 -8.85
C ILE A 496 6.85 -8.74 -9.62
N SER A 497 6.92 -8.25 -10.85
CA SER A 497 8.01 -8.54 -11.79
C SER A 497 8.66 -7.25 -12.27
N VAL A 498 9.92 -7.37 -12.71
CA VAL A 498 10.70 -6.29 -13.31
C VAL A 498 11.27 -6.73 -14.65
N ALA A 499 11.33 -5.80 -15.60
CA ALA A 499 12.07 -5.93 -16.84
C ALA A 499 12.88 -4.66 -17.12
N SER A 500 13.86 -4.75 -18.03
CA SER A 500 14.43 -3.54 -18.62
C SER A 500 13.42 -2.90 -19.58
N ALA A 501 13.41 -1.58 -19.72
CA ALA A 501 12.46 -0.86 -20.59
C ALA A 501 12.69 -1.07 -22.11
N ASP A 502 13.65 -1.91 -22.48
CA ASP A 502 13.87 -2.46 -23.82
C ASP A 502 13.37 -3.92 -23.99
N GLY A 503 12.83 -4.54 -22.92
CA GLY A 503 12.38 -5.94 -22.89
C GLY A 503 13.50 -6.98 -22.81
N SER A 504 14.77 -6.60 -22.84
CA SER A 504 15.91 -7.53 -23.00
C SER A 504 16.18 -8.47 -21.82
N LYS A 505 15.68 -8.10 -20.64
CA LYS A 505 15.88 -8.82 -19.37
C LYS A 505 14.60 -8.74 -18.56
N ARG A 506 14.24 -9.85 -17.92
CA ARG A 506 13.07 -10.01 -17.05
C ARG A 506 13.44 -10.79 -15.79
N ARG A 507 12.77 -10.50 -14.67
CA ARG A 507 12.84 -11.26 -13.42
C ARG A 507 11.60 -11.05 -12.56
N VAL A 508 11.07 -12.13 -11.97
CA VAL A 508 10.10 -12.05 -10.86
C VAL A 508 10.83 -11.63 -9.59
N LEU A 509 10.31 -10.61 -8.88
CA LEU A 509 10.91 -10.08 -7.64
C LEU A 509 10.19 -10.57 -6.39
N ILE A 510 8.86 -10.61 -6.41
CA ILE A 510 8.02 -11.05 -5.30
C ILE A 510 6.93 -11.96 -5.86
N ASP A 511 6.82 -13.16 -5.30
CA ASP A 511 5.91 -14.25 -5.68
C ASP A 511 5.25 -14.92 -4.44
N THR A 512 5.44 -14.31 -3.27
CA THR A 512 5.06 -14.85 -1.97
C THR A 512 4.17 -13.84 -1.22
N GLU A 513 3.20 -14.34 -0.46
CA GLU A 513 2.29 -13.52 0.37
C GLU A 513 1.62 -12.33 -0.36
N LEU A 514 1.39 -12.47 -1.66
CA LEU A 514 0.53 -11.58 -2.46
C LEU A 514 -0.79 -12.31 -2.70
N SER A 515 -1.91 -11.59 -2.60
CA SER A 515 -3.24 -12.13 -2.90
C SER A 515 -3.75 -11.53 -4.20
N GLU A 516 -4.02 -10.22 -4.22
CA GLU A 516 -4.53 -9.49 -5.38
C GLU A 516 -3.77 -8.15 -5.51
N PRO A 517 -2.50 -8.17 -5.95
CA PRO A 517 -1.71 -6.95 -6.14
C PRO A 517 -2.26 -6.12 -7.29
N ARG A 518 -2.65 -4.86 -7.03
CA ARG A 518 -3.22 -3.95 -8.06
C ARG A 518 -2.25 -2.88 -8.52
N ALA A 519 -2.12 -1.77 -7.80
CA ALA A 519 -1.29 -0.65 -8.23
C ALA A 519 0.12 -0.74 -7.65
N ILE A 520 1.09 -0.22 -8.38
CA ILE A 520 2.51 -0.17 -8.00
C ILE A 520 3.06 1.22 -8.31
N ALA A 521 3.98 1.71 -7.48
CA ALA A 521 4.69 2.97 -7.68
C ALA A 521 6.11 2.87 -7.16
N VAL A 522 7.07 3.55 -7.82
CA VAL A 522 8.50 3.49 -7.49
C VAL A 522 9.06 4.84 -7.10
N ASP A 523 10.04 4.82 -6.20
CA ASP A 523 10.89 5.94 -5.80
C ASP A 523 12.35 5.59 -6.16
N PRO A 524 12.82 5.98 -7.37
CA PRO A 524 14.19 5.73 -7.82
C PRO A 524 15.26 6.51 -7.05
N GLU A 525 14.90 7.58 -6.32
CA GLU A 525 15.87 8.34 -5.52
C GLU A 525 16.26 7.56 -4.26
N GLN A 526 15.29 6.93 -3.61
CA GLN A 526 15.50 6.13 -2.39
C GLN A 526 15.66 4.62 -2.68
N GLY A 527 15.31 4.16 -3.88
CA GLY A 527 15.41 2.76 -4.29
C GLY A 527 14.30 1.85 -3.74
N PHE A 528 13.10 2.39 -3.49
CA PHE A 528 11.95 1.65 -2.96
C PHE A 528 10.80 1.56 -3.96
N MET A 529 10.05 0.47 -3.89
CA MET A 529 8.76 0.28 -4.56
C MET A 529 7.68 0.07 -3.52
N TYR A 530 6.48 0.52 -3.85
CA TYR A 530 5.27 0.45 -3.03
C TYR A 530 4.16 -0.17 -3.87
N TRP A 531 3.26 -0.94 -3.28
CA TRP A 531 2.11 -1.51 -3.97
C TRP A 531 0.91 -1.68 -3.05
N SER A 532 -0.29 -1.73 -3.65
CA SER A 532 -1.54 -2.13 -3.01
C SER A 532 -1.84 -3.61 -3.27
N ASP A 533 -2.33 -4.31 -2.24
CA ASP A 533 -2.92 -5.64 -2.32
C ASP A 533 -4.30 -5.56 -1.65
N TRP A 534 -5.36 -5.89 -2.39
CA TRP A 534 -6.76 -5.78 -1.95
C TRP A 534 -7.42 -7.14 -1.68
N GLY A 535 -6.65 -8.24 -1.70
CA GLY A 535 -7.18 -9.57 -1.46
C GLY A 535 -7.52 -9.84 0.00
N MET A 536 -7.54 -11.12 0.42
CA MET A 536 -8.07 -11.56 1.73
C MET A 536 -7.49 -10.87 2.99
N ARG A 537 -6.33 -10.21 2.87
CA ARG A 537 -5.70 -9.40 3.92
C ARG A 537 -5.21 -8.10 3.29
N PRO A 538 -6.10 -7.09 3.13
CA PRO A 538 -5.78 -5.89 2.38
C PRO A 538 -4.68 -5.07 3.07
N LYS A 539 -3.76 -4.55 2.27
CA LYS A 539 -2.54 -3.90 2.75
C LYS A 539 -1.89 -3.03 1.68
N ILE A 540 -1.15 -2.03 2.13
CA ILE A 540 -0.12 -1.35 1.31
C ILE A 540 1.23 -1.78 1.84
N GLU A 541 2.11 -2.21 0.94
CA GLU A 541 3.44 -2.70 1.27
C GLU A 541 4.53 -1.85 0.61
N LYS A 542 5.74 -1.99 1.14
CA LYS A 542 6.97 -1.35 0.68
C LYS A 542 8.07 -2.39 0.61
N ALA A 543 8.90 -2.37 -0.42
CA ALA A 543 10.14 -3.12 -0.48
C ALA A 543 11.21 -2.31 -1.23
N GLY A 544 12.48 -2.69 -1.10
CA GLY A 544 13.50 -2.23 -2.03
C GLY A 544 13.17 -2.67 -3.46
N MET A 545 13.55 -1.87 -4.46
CA MET A 545 13.35 -2.16 -5.90
C MET A 545 14.11 -3.40 -6.40
N ASN A 546 14.88 -4.04 -5.53
CA ASN A 546 15.55 -5.33 -5.71
C ASN A 546 14.78 -6.53 -5.13
N GLY A 547 13.59 -6.32 -4.54
CA GLY A 547 12.78 -7.33 -3.85
C GLY A 547 13.16 -7.60 -2.39
N VAL A 548 14.07 -6.84 -1.80
CA VAL A 548 14.58 -7.03 -0.41
C VAL A 548 13.95 -6.02 0.54
N ASP A 549 14.07 -6.22 1.86
CA ASP A 549 13.57 -5.31 2.91
C ASP A 549 12.07 -5.00 2.84
N ARG A 550 11.27 -6.01 2.43
CA ARG A 550 9.79 -5.95 2.41
C ARG A 550 9.21 -5.70 3.80
N GLN A 551 8.30 -4.73 3.86
CA GLN A 551 7.60 -4.30 5.07
C GLN A 551 6.15 -3.91 4.73
N VAL A 552 5.23 -4.15 5.67
CA VAL A 552 3.84 -3.67 5.55
C VAL A 552 3.79 -2.21 6.03
N LEU A 553 3.26 -1.31 5.20
CA LEU A 553 3.17 0.13 5.48
C LEU A 553 1.81 0.51 6.09
N VAL A 554 0.72 -0.09 5.59
CA VAL A 554 -0.65 0.12 6.08
C VAL A 554 -1.40 -1.21 6.05
N SER A 555 -2.05 -1.58 7.15
CA SER A 555 -2.84 -2.83 7.30
C SER A 555 -4.12 -2.68 8.13
N GLU A 556 -4.46 -1.46 8.55
CA GLU A 556 -5.65 -1.17 9.37
C GLU A 556 -6.52 -0.14 8.64
N GLY A 557 -7.85 -0.23 8.76
CA GLY A 557 -8.78 0.70 8.11
C GLY A 557 -8.54 0.81 6.60
N ILE A 558 -8.47 -0.34 5.94
CA ILE A 558 -8.13 -0.53 4.53
C ILE A 558 -8.88 -1.79 4.08
N GLU A 559 -9.61 -1.70 2.97
CA GLU A 559 -10.48 -2.77 2.47
C GLU A 559 -10.18 -3.05 1.00
N TRP A 560 -10.48 -2.12 0.09
CA TRP A 560 -10.15 -2.24 -1.34
C TRP A 560 -9.19 -1.14 -1.78
N PRO A 561 -7.91 -1.19 -1.37
CA PRO A 561 -6.89 -0.26 -1.83
C PRO A 561 -6.62 -0.50 -3.32
N ASN A 562 -7.07 0.42 -4.16
CA ASN A 562 -6.86 0.32 -5.60
C ASN A 562 -5.61 1.09 -6.00
N GLY A 563 -5.74 2.29 -6.55
CA GLY A 563 -4.62 3.13 -6.98
C GLY A 563 -3.74 3.59 -5.83
N ILE A 564 -2.45 3.72 -6.11
CA ILE A 564 -1.47 4.41 -5.27
C ILE A 564 -0.67 5.41 -6.11
N THR A 565 -0.19 6.48 -5.50
CA THR A 565 0.73 7.44 -6.14
C THR A 565 1.66 8.07 -5.10
N LEU A 566 2.80 8.57 -5.54
CA LEU A 566 3.86 9.09 -4.68
C LEU A 566 4.10 10.58 -4.96
N ASP A 567 4.00 11.40 -3.92
CA ASP A 567 4.71 12.68 -3.90
C ASP A 567 6.14 12.40 -3.45
N VAL A 568 7.05 12.17 -4.40
CA VAL A 568 8.48 11.88 -4.14
C VAL A 568 9.15 13.07 -3.42
N VAL A 569 8.73 14.29 -3.76
CA VAL A 569 9.28 15.53 -3.21
C VAL A 569 8.81 15.74 -1.76
N GLY A 570 7.50 15.60 -1.51
CA GLY A 570 6.88 15.65 -0.18
C GLY A 570 7.03 14.37 0.66
N LYS A 571 7.64 13.31 0.11
CA LYS A 571 7.90 12.00 0.74
C LYS A 571 6.65 11.31 1.28
N ARG A 572 5.56 11.40 0.52
CA ARG A 572 4.22 10.98 0.96
C ARG A 572 3.49 10.14 -0.09
N LEU A 573 2.92 9.02 0.35
CA LEU A 573 2.12 8.11 -0.45
C LEU A 573 0.65 8.50 -0.32
N TYR A 574 -0.07 8.51 -1.44
CA TYR A 574 -1.51 8.73 -1.52
C TYR A 574 -2.18 7.48 -2.12
N TRP A 575 -3.36 7.12 -1.65
CA TRP A 575 -4.13 5.99 -2.18
C TRP A 575 -5.64 6.24 -2.15
N VAL A 576 -6.36 5.51 -3.00
CA VAL A 576 -7.83 5.41 -2.99
C VAL A 576 -8.25 4.07 -2.39
N ASP A 577 -9.35 4.06 -1.65
CA ASP A 577 -10.04 2.84 -1.22
C ASP A 577 -11.48 2.89 -1.71
N SER A 578 -11.85 1.93 -2.57
CA SER A 578 -13.18 1.93 -3.21
C SER A 578 -14.29 1.43 -2.29
N LYS A 579 -14.00 0.54 -1.33
CA LYS A 579 -15.02 0.00 -0.41
C LYS A 579 -15.27 0.96 0.75
N LEU A 580 -14.25 1.71 1.16
CA LEU A 580 -14.35 2.74 2.19
C LEU A 580 -14.70 4.15 1.64
N HIS A 581 -14.89 4.28 0.32
CA HIS A 581 -15.20 5.54 -0.38
C HIS A 581 -14.31 6.72 0.06
N LEU A 582 -12.99 6.50 0.09
CA LEU A 582 -12.04 7.48 0.61
C LEU A 582 -10.75 7.64 -0.21
N ILE A 583 -10.12 8.80 -0.04
CA ILE A 583 -8.75 9.09 -0.44
C ILE A 583 -7.95 9.35 0.83
N SER A 584 -6.85 8.63 1.02
CA SER A 584 -5.95 8.77 2.19
C SER A 584 -4.51 9.09 1.74
N SER A 585 -3.71 9.60 2.68
CA SER A 585 -2.25 9.71 2.50
C SER A 585 -1.47 9.47 3.78
N VAL A 586 -0.26 8.92 3.63
CA VAL A 586 0.65 8.49 4.71
C VAL A 586 2.09 8.78 4.32
N ASP A 587 2.95 9.06 5.28
CA ASP A 587 4.38 9.25 5.02
C ASP A 587 5.05 7.92 4.62
N PHE A 588 6.20 7.98 3.94
CA PHE A 588 6.97 6.80 3.49
C PHE A 588 7.48 5.86 4.61
N ASN A 589 7.23 6.20 5.88
CA ASN A 589 7.54 5.42 7.09
C ASN A 589 6.28 4.92 7.83
N GLY A 590 5.07 5.15 7.29
CA GLY A 590 3.79 4.78 7.91
C GLY A 590 3.22 5.82 8.89
N ALA A 591 3.93 6.92 9.13
CA ALA A 591 3.50 7.96 10.07
C ALA A 591 2.49 8.96 9.47
N GLN A 592 1.90 9.75 10.37
CA GLN A 592 1.01 10.89 10.07
C GLN A 592 -0.13 10.61 9.07
N ARG A 593 -0.70 9.40 9.07
CA ARG A 593 -1.83 9.05 8.18
C ARG A 593 -2.98 10.07 8.32
N ARG A 594 -3.49 10.55 7.18
CA ARG A 594 -4.68 11.42 7.08
C ARG A 594 -5.65 10.91 6.02
N VAL A 595 -6.95 11.10 6.26
CA VAL A 595 -8.00 10.98 5.25
C VAL A 595 -8.20 12.37 4.64
N ILE A 596 -8.13 12.47 3.31
CA ILE A 596 -8.23 13.73 2.57
C ILE A 596 -9.67 13.96 2.13
N LEU A 597 -10.32 12.93 1.61
CA LEU A 597 -11.70 12.95 1.17
C LEU A 597 -12.37 11.64 1.59
N SER A 598 -13.62 11.71 2.06
CA SER A 598 -14.46 10.55 2.35
C SER A 598 -15.90 10.93 2.03
N SER A 599 -16.48 10.30 0.99
CA SER A 599 -17.81 10.64 0.46
C SER A 599 -18.23 9.63 -0.62
N SER A 600 -19.24 8.81 -0.34
CA SER A 600 -19.82 7.86 -1.32
C SER A 600 -20.48 8.54 -2.52
N GLU A 601 -20.95 9.79 -2.38
CA GLU A 601 -21.49 10.58 -3.49
C GLU A 601 -20.40 10.89 -4.54
N ARG A 602 -19.18 11.20 -4.09
CA ARG A 602 -18.07 11.69 -4.93
C ARG A 602 -17.01 10.63 -5.27
N LEU A 603 -17.00 9.54 -4.50
CA LEU A 603 -16.11 8.40 -4.65
C LEU A 603 -17.01 7.16 -4.71
N GLY A 604 -17.54 6.86 -5.90
CA GLY A 604 -18.35 5.67 -6.13
C GLY A 604 -17.44 4.45 -6.14
N HIS A 605 -16.69 4.30 -7.23
CA HIS A 605 -15.66 3.26 -7.36
C HIS A 605 -14.34 3.87 -7.90
N PRO A 606 -13.62 4.66 -7.07
CA PRO A 606 -12.35 5.26 -7.46
C PRO A 606 -11.30 4.19 -7.76
N TYR A 607 -10.66 4.24 -8.93
CA TYR A 607 -9.74 3.18 -9.37
C TYR A 607 -8.28 3.60 -9.25
N ALA A 608 -7.82 4.60 -10.00
CA ALA A 608 -6.46 5.12 -9.93
C ALA A 608 -6.42 6.59 -9.48
N LEU A 609 -5.25 7.06 -9.06
CA LEU A 609 -5.02 8.46 -8.71
C LEU A 609 -3.62 8.93 -9.08
N ALA A 610 -3.49 10.23 -9.29
CA ALA A 610 -2.21 10.92 -9.43
C ALA A 610 -2.22 12.23 -8.64
N VAL A 611 -1.04 12.71 -8.23
CA VAL A 611 -0.88 13.99 -7.51
C VAL A 611 0.02 14.94 -8.29
N PHE A 612 -0.35 16.23 -8.32
CA PHE A 612 0.49 17.28 -8.86
C PHE A 612 0.16 18.63 -8.21
N GLU A 613 1.17 19.44 -7.92
CA GLU A 613 1.04 20.72 -7.21
C GLU A 613 0.24 20.59 -5.91
N ASP A 614 -0.90 21.28 -5.79
CA ASP A 614 -1.81 21.27 -4.65
C ASP A 614 -3.06 20.41 -4.88
N ARG A 615 -3.13 19.62 -5.97
CA ARG A 615 -4.30 18.82 -6.33
C ARG A 615 -4.03 17.32 -6.40
N VAL A 616 -5.06 16.56 -6.05
CA VAL A 616 -5.17 15.12 -6.32
C VAL A 616 -6.16 14.92 -7.46
N TYR A 617 -5.86 13.97 -8.35
CA TYR A 617 -6.66 13.58 -9.50
C TYR A 617 -6.99 12.11 -9.37
N TRP A 618 -8.21 11.68 -9.68
CA TRP A 618 -8.56 10.25 -9.66
C TRP A 618 -9.51 9.88 -10.78
N THR A 619 -9.46 8.62 -11.20
CA THR A 619 -10.47 7.99 -12.05
C THR A 619 -11.53 7.35 -11.18
N ASP A 620 -12.79 7.40 -11.61
CA ASP A 620 -13.90 6.68 -10.97
C ASP A 620 -14.65 5.86 -12.04
N ARG A 621 -14.77 4.55 -11.80
CA ARG A 621 -15.38 3.61 -12.74
C ARG A 621 -16.91 3.66 -12.69
N GLU A 622 -17.50 3.95 -11.54
CA GLU A 622 -18.95 4.03 -11.37
C GLU A 622 -19.49 5.37 -11.87
N LYS A 623 -18.73 6.46 -11.67
CA LYS A 623 -19.10 7.79 -12.16
C LYS A 623 -18.65 8.07 -13.61
N GLU A 624 -17.97 7.12 -14.26
CA GLU A 624 -17.46 7.24 -15.64
C GLU A 624 -16.64 8.53 -15.89
N ALA A 625 -15.80 8.94 -14.93
CA ALA A 625 -15.21 10.28 -14.92
C ALA A 625 -13.79 10.35 -14.33
N VAL A 626 -13.07 11.43 -14.67
CA VAL A 626 -11.86 11.89 -13.97
C VAL A 626 -12.20 13.12 -13.17
N PHE A 627 -11.92 13.08 -11.87
CA PHE A 627 -12.12 14.20 -10.94
C PHE A 627 -10.80 14.79 -10.46
N SER A 628 -10.89 15.96 -9.83
CA SER A 628 -9.78 16.60 -9.12
C SER A 628 -10.26 17.32 -7.88
N ALA A 629 -9.47 17.31 -6.81
CA ALA A 629 -9.73 18.01 -5.55
C ALA A 629 -8.43 18.60 -4.99
N ASN A 630 -8.52 19.46 -3.99
CA ASN A 630 -7.35 19.90 -3.23
C ASN A 630 -6.75 18.71 -2.45
N ARG A 631 -5.43 18.49 -2.57
CA ARG A 631 -4.72 17.31 -2.00
C ARG A 631 -4.57 17.34 -0.47
N LEU A 632 -4.84 18.48 0.15
CA LEU A 632 -4.74 18.70 1.59
C LEU A 632 -6.14 18.63 2.23
N THR A 633 -7.09 19.40 1.70
CA THR A 633 -8.42 19.59 2.32
C THR A 633 -9.53 18.72 1.74
N GLY A 634 -9.33 18.08 0.58
CA GLY A 634 -10.37 17.35 -0.16
C GLY A 634 -11.49 18.23 -0.74
N GLN A 635 -11.36 19.55 -0.67
CA GLN A 635 -12.34 20.52 -1.18
C GLN A 635 -12.10 20.81 -2.67
N ASP A 636 -12.93 21.68 -3.25
CA ASP A 636 -12.87 22.10 -4.65
C ASP A 636 -12.86 20.93 -5.64
N VAL A 637 -13.79 19.99 -5.41
CA VAL A 637 -14.00 18.82 -6.27
C VAL A 637 -14.58 19.27 -7.61
N THR A 638 -13.82 19.06 -8.68
CA THR A 638 -14.22 19.40 -10.05
C THR A 638 -13.98 18.24 -11.00
N SER A 639 -15.01 17.88 -11.77
CA SER A 639 -14.91 16.97 -12.92
C SER A 639 -13.99 17.57 -14.00
N LEU A 640 -13.18 16.73 -14.63
CA LEU A 640 -12.23 17.08 -15.70
C LEU A 640 -12.61 16.42 -17.03
N ALA A 641 -13.14 15.20 -16.98
CA ALA A 641 -13.60 14.43 -18.13
C ALA A 641 -14.72 13.49 -17.67
N GLU A 642 -15.72 13.27 -18.52
CA GLU A 642 -16.96 12.53 -18.24
C GLU A 642 -17.28 11.57 -19.40
N HIS A 643 -18.19 10.62 -19.18
CA HIS A 643 -18.57 9.57 -20.14
C HIS A 643 -17.36 8.73 -20.59
N LEU A 644 -16.55 8.33 -19.61
CA LEU A 644 -15.40 7.45 -19.78
C LEU A 644 -15.79 5.99 -19.61
N ASN A 645 -15.32 5.15 -20.53
CA ASN A 645 -15.52 3.71 -20.49
C ASN A 645 -14.36 3.07 -19.72
N ASP A 646 -14.65 2.55 -18.53
CA ASP A 646 -13.70 1.82 -17.68
C ASP A 646 -12.34 2.54 -17.50
N PRO A 647 -12.31 3.75 -16.90
CA PRO A 647 -11.07 4.49 -16.68
C PRO A 647 -10.23 3.86 -15.55
N HIS A 648 -9.40 2.87 -15.91
CA HIS A 648 -8.61 2.11 -14.94
C HIS A 648 -7.45 2.94 -14.37
N ASP A 649 -6.55 3.49 -15.20
CA ASP A 649 -5.31 4.11 -14.73
C ASP A 649 -5.08 5.55 -15.22
N ILE A 650 -4.32 6.34 -14.44
CA ILE A 650 -4.05 7.77 -14.67
C ILE A 650 -2.65 8.20 -14.18
N VAL A 651 -1.92 8.92 -15.03
CA VAL A 651 -0.58 9.45 -14.71
C VAL A 651 -0.43 10.94 -15.09
N VAL A 652 0.46 11.64 -14.40
CA VAL A 652 0.81 13.05 -14.65
C VAL A 652 2.07 13.14 -15.51
N PHE A 653 1.96 13.78 -16.68
CA PHE A 653 3.11 14.11 -17.51
C PHE A 653 3.61 15.53 -17.20
N HIS A 654 4.71 15.63 -16.45
CA HIS A 654 5.45 16.87 -16.24
C HIS A 654 6.90 16.59 -15.85
N GLU A 655 7.87 17.44 -16.22
CA GLU A 655 9.30 17.20 -15.94
C GLU A 655 9.62 17.14 -14.43
N LEU A 656 8.78 17.75 -13.60
CA LEU A 656 8.90 17.74 -12.13
C LEU A 656 8.25 16.53 -11.45
N SER A 657 7.43 15.71 -12.13
CA SER A 657 6.98 14.43 -11.56
C SER A 657 8.08 13.37 -11.59
N GLN A 658 9.10 13.55 -12.44
CA GLN A 658 10.26 12.66 -12.58
C GLN A 658 11.58 13.44 -12.41
N PRO A 659 11.88 13.90 -11.18
CA PRO A 659 13.08 14.70 -10.93
C PRO A 659 14.35 13.93 -11.29
N GLN A 660 15.31 14.67 -11.87
CA GLN A 660 16.59 14.13 -12.29
C GLN A 660 17.51 13.95 -11.08
N VAL A 661 17.77 12.69 -10.69
CA VAL A 661 18.73 12.38 -9.63
C VAL A 661 20.16 12.64 -10.14
N PRO A 662 20.95 13.53 -9.53
CA PRO A 662 22.30 13.82 -10.00
C PRO A 662 23.23 12.63 -9.74
N ILE A 663 23.47 11.85 -10.80
CA ILE A 663 24.35 10.66 -10.88
C ILE A 663 25.77 10.92 -10.33
N VAL A 664 26.17 12.19 -10.20
CA VAL A 664 27.41 12.61 -9.54
C VAL A 664 27.54 12.02 -8.13
N ALA A 665 26.47 11.93 -7.34
CA ALA A 665 26.53 11.39 -5.98
C ALA A 665 26.87 9.88 -5.97
N THR A 666 26.21 9.08 -6.81
CA THR A 666 26.43 7.63 -6.91
C THR A 666 27.76 7.30 -7.60
N VAL A 667 28.19 8.08 -8.60
CA VAL A 667 29.52 7.91 -9.23
C VAL A 667 30.63 8.30 -8.25
N VAL A 668 30.50 9.39 -7.48
CA VAL A 668 31.52 9.77 -6.48
C VAL A 668 31.56 8.75 -5.33
N LEU A 669 30.41 8.28 -4.82
CA LEU A 669 30.37 7.23 -3.80
C LEU A 669 30.90 5.89 -4.34
N GLY A 670 30.59 5.52 -5.59
CA GLY A 670 31.13 4.33 -6.24
C GLY A 670 32.64 4.40 -6.46
N LEU A 671 33.17 5.55 -6.89
CA LEU A 671 34.61 5.81 -7.02
C LEU A 671 35.31 5.83 -5.65
N LEU A 672 34.67 6.36 -4.60
CA LEU A 672 35.20 6.32 -3.24
C LEU A 672 35.19 4.90 -2.66
N CYS A 673 34.11 4.13 -2.83
CA CYS A 673 34.04 2.73 -2.39
C CYS A 673 35.03 1.83 -3.14
N THR A 674 35.18 2.01 -4.46
CA THR A 674 36.20 1.28 -5.24
C THR A 674 37.62 1.72 -4.88
N ALA A 675 37.87 3.00 -4.62
CA ALA A 675 39.15 3.47 -4.09
C ALA A 675 39.45 2.89 -2.71
N VAL A 676 38.50 2.88 -1.77
CA VAL A 676 38.64 2.27 -0.44
C VAL A 676 38.88 0.76 -0.55
N TYR A 677 38.15 0.04 -1.42
CA TYR A 677 38.37 -1.37 -1.69
C TYR A 677 39.78 -1.64 -2.28
N LEU A 678 40.24 -0.82 -3.22
CA LEU A 678 41.58 -0.92 -3.81
C LEU A 678 42.69 -0.57 -2.81
N ILE A 679 42.49 0.42 -1.94
CA ILE A 679 43.38 0.77 -0.83
C ILE A 679 43.46 -0.40 0.16
N TYR A 680 42.33 -0.96 0.58
CA TYR A 680 42.27 -2.14 1.44
C TYR A 680 42.95 -3.36 0.80
N ARG A 681 42.71 -3.61 -0.49
CA ARG A 681 43.35 -4.69 -1.25
C ARG A 681 44.87 -4.50 -1.38
N ASN A 682 45.34 -3.27 -1.57
CA ASN A 682 46.78 -2.95 -1.60
C ASN A 682 47.43 -2.99 -0.22
N TRP A 683 46.73 -2.57 0.84
CA TRP A 683 47.20 -2.72 2.22
C TRP A 683 47.35 -4.20 2.58
N ARG A 684 46.33 -5.03 2.28
CA ARG A 684 46.38 -6.49 2.47
C ARG A 684 47.51 -7.16 1.67
N ARG A 685 47.86 -6.65 0.49
CA ARG A 685 49.01 -7.11 -0.33
C ARG A 685 50.38 -6.61 0.16
N ARG A 686 50.45 -5.54 0.96
CA ARG A 686 51.69 -5.06 1.58
C ARG A 686 51.97 -5.78 2.91
N SER A 687 50.94 -6.02 3.72
CA SER A 687 51.07 -6.74 5.00
C SER A 687 51.49 -8.22 4.85
N THR A 688 51.31 -8.83 3.68
CA THR A 688 51.78 -10.21 3.39
C THR A 688 53.24 -10.31 2.93
N LYS A 689 54.01 -9.21 2.93
CA LYS A 689 55.45 -9.19 2.60
C LYS A 689 56.35 -8.75 3.76
N SER A 690 56.12 -9.27 4.97
CA SER A 690 57.10 -9.18 6.07
C SER A 690 56.87 -10.17 7.23
N MET A 691 57.03 -11.48 6.98
CA MET A 691 57.31 -12.47 8.04
C MET A 691 58.28 -13.55 7.51
N ASN A 692 59.54 -13.18 7.30
CA ASN A 692 60.63 -14.14 7.15
C ASN A 692 61.15 -14.51 8.54
N PHE A 693 60.76 -15.68 9.06
CA PHE A 693 61.36 -16.29 10.24
C PHE A 693 62.48 -17.26 9.82
N ASP A 694 63.60 -16.70 9.35
CA ASP A 694 64.85 -17.43 9.13
C ASP A 694 66.00 -16.68 9.83
N ASN A 695 66.19 -16.99 11.12
CA ASN A 695 67.41 -16.65 11.86
C ASN A 695 67.73 -17.76 12.87
N PRO A 696 68.81 -18.54 12.69
CA PRO A 696 68.99 -19.81 13.38
C PRO A 696 69.80 -19.67 14.69
N VAL A 697 69.13 -19.64 15.83
CA VAL A 697 69.76 -19.92 17.14
C VAL A 697 68.85 -20.85 17.95
N TYR A 698 69.46 -21.85 18.60
CA TYR A 698 68.85 -22.95 19.37
C TYR A 698 68.27 -24.13 18.57
N ARG A 699 69.19 -25.01 18.15
CA ARG A 699 68.92 -26.42 17.86
C ARG A 699 69.61 -27.28 18.94
N LYS A 700 68.83 -27.91 19.83
CA LYS A 700 69.12 -29.03 20.77
C LYS A 700 67.79 -29.30 21.50
N THR A 701 67.27 -30.51 21.66
CA THR A 701 67.82 -31.86 21.40
C THR A 701 66.67 -32.81 21.04
N THR A 702 67.00 -33.91 20.37
CA THR A 702 66.11 -35.03 19.98
C THR A 702 65.58 -35.84 21.17
N GLY A 703 64.44 -36.54 21.03
CA GLY A 703 63.96 -37.53 22.00
C GLY A 703 62.54 -38.03 21.70
N ASP A 704 62.46 -39.22 21.11
CA ASP A 704 61.29 -39.96 20.60
C ASP A 704 60.26 -40.44 21.66
N ALA A 705 59.09 -40.90 21.14
CA ALA A 705 58.11 -41.83 21.76
C ALA A 705 57.34 -41.36 23.03
N GLU A 706 56.14 -41.84 23.39
CA GLU A 706 55.13 -42.74 22.76
C GLU A 706 53.75 -42.51 23.44
N GLU A 707 52.67 -42.81 22.72
CA GLU A 707 51.35 -43.37 23.12
C GLU A 707 50.71 -43.13 24.53
N ASP A 708 49.46 -42.61 24.46
CA ASP A 708 48.20 -43.16 25.00
C ASP A 708 47.74 -43.16 26.50
N GLU A 709 46.40 -43.18 26.57
CA GLU A 709 45.43 -43.53 27.64
C GLU A 709 45.23 -42.69 28.92
N ILE A 710 44.19 -41.84 28.85
CA ILE A 710 42.92 -41.95 29.60
C ILE A 710 42.98 -42.62 30.99
N HIS A 711 42.45 -41.97 32.05
CA HIS A 711 41.61 -42.64 33.06
C HIS A 711 40.65 -41.70 33.82
N ILE A 712 39.54 -42.26 34.31
CA ILE A 712 38.39 -41.57 34.93
C ILE A 712 38.32 -41.91 36.43
N GLY A 713 37.98 -40.96 37.32
CA GLY A 713 37.60 -41.31 38.71
C GLY A 713 37.52 -40.17 39.72
N ARG A 714 36.40 -40.09 40.48
CA ARG A 714 36.18 -39.19 41.63
C ARG A 714 36.59 -39.85 42.96
N THR A 715 37.00 -39.05 43.96
CA THR A 715 36.69 -39.15 45.42
C THR A 715 37.45 -38.02 46.17
N THR A 716 36.82 -36.99 46.76
CA THR A 716 36.14 -36.84 48.09
C THR A 716 37.06 -36.52 49.30
N GLU A 717 36.58 -35.58 50.14
CA GLU A 717 36.97 -35.23 51.53
C GLU A 717 38.21 -34.34 51.78
N GLY A 718 38.17 -33.49 52.83
CA GLY A 718 39.37 -32.73 53.31
C GLY A 718 39.21 -31.30 53.86
N LEU A 719 38.11 -30.95 54.56
CA LEU A 719 37.98 -29.74 55.42
C LEU A 719 38.88 -29.83 56.70
N PRO A 720 38.94 -28.87 57.67
CA PRO A 720 38.38 -27.49 57.76
C PRO A 720 39.31 -26.41 58.45
N VAL A 721 38.72 -25.23 58.73
CA VAL A 721 38.77 -24.40 59.98
C VAL A 721 39.26 -22.94 59.84
N SER A 722 38.39 -22.04 60.29
CA SER A 722 38.44 -20.56 60.35
C SER A 722 39.07 -20.08 61.72
N PRO A 723 38.73 -18.95 62.43
CA PRO A 723 37.65 -17.94 62.26
C PRO A 723 37.96 -16.44 62.57
N SER A 724 36.93 -15.60 62.33
CA SER A 724 36.54 -14.37 63.09
C SER A 724 37.40 -13.09 62.97
N HIS A 725 36.90 -11.84 63.12
CA HIS A 725 35.67 -11.27 63.71
C HIS A 725 35.09 -10.10 62.85
N THR A 726 33.77 -10.01 62.58
CA THR A 726 32.73 -9.16 63.26
C THR A 726 32.82 -7.65 62.95
N ILE A 727 31.98 -7.02 62.09
CA ILE A 727 30.50 -6.78 62.02
C ILE A 727 30.00 -5.57 62.84
N LEU A 728 29.35 -4.62 62.13
CA LEU A 728 28.18 -3.76 62.47
C LEU A 728 27.93 -2.87 61.22
N SER A 729 26.74 -2.57 60.70
CA SER A 729 25.36 -3.05 60.95
C SER A 729 24.46 -2.68 59.75
N LEU A 730 23.35 -3.43 59.55
CA LEU A 730 22.27 -3.15 58.58
C LEU A 730 21.31 -2.04 59.11
N PRO A 731 20.23 -1.61 58.41
CA PRO A 731 19.09 -2.43 57.96
C PRO A 731 18.96 -2.43 56.41
N SER A 732 18.42 -3.43 55.69
CA SER A 732 17.21 -4.25 55.91
C SER A 732 15.92 -3.38 55.87
N ALA A 733 14.74 -3.83 55.44
CA ALA A 733 14.22 -5.19 55.27
C ALA A 733 13.06 -5.16 54.23
N THR A 734 12.91 -6.15 53.33
CA THR A 734 11.96 -7.31 53.39
C THR A 734 10.50 -7.01 53.00
N SER A 735 9.73 -7.90 52.37
CA SER A 735 10.03 -9.19 51.67
C SER A 735 8.75 -9.76 51.03
N MET A 736 8.93 -10.66 50.04
CA MET A 736 8.36 -12.03 49.91
C MET A 736 6.91 -12.31 50.39
N ASP A 737 6.09 -13.14 49.74
CA ASP A 737 6.34 -14.45 49.08
C ASP A 737 5.20 -14.74 48.05
N SER A 738 5.16 -15.75 47.16
CA SER A 738 5.97 -16.96 46.90
C SER A 738 5.64 -17.58 45.52
N SER A 739 6.59 -18.29 44.87
CA SER A 739 6.46 -19.50 43.99
C SER A 739 5.32 -19.61 42.92
N THR A 740 5.52 -20.10 41.67
CA THR A 740 6.57 -20.98 41.09
C THR A 740 6.47 -21.06 39.55
N HIS A 741 7.61 -21.21 38.84
CA HIS A 741 7.82 -21.83 37.50
C HIS A 741 7.03 -21.32 36.24
N LEU A 742 7.54 -21.32 34.99
CA LEU A 742 8.85 -21.61 34.36
C LEU A 742 8.86 -21.05 32.90
N TYR A 743 10.03 -20.59 32.40
CA TYR A 743 10.38 -20.22 30.99
C TYR A 743 9.56 -19.08 30.33
N ASN A 744 10.10 -17.86 30.12
CA ASN A 744 11.16 -17.41 29.17
C ASN A 744 10.59 -16.99 27.79
N ASN A 745 11.10 -15.99 27.05
CA ASN A 745 11.92 -14.77 27.27
C ASN A 745 12.10 -14.10 25.88
N THR A 746 12.23 -12.79 25.65
CA THR A 746 12.03 -11.55 26.45
C THR A 746 12.16 -10.36 25.48
N ASP A 747 11.26 -9.38 25.52
CA ASP A 747 11.49 -8.04 24.94
C ASP A 747 12.60 -7.29 25.70
N CYS A 748 13.28 -6.36 25.01
CA CYS A 748 14.04 -5.29 25.68
C CYS A 748 14.08 -4.00 24.86
N GLN A 749 13.77 -2.89 25.51
CA GLN A 749 13.79 -1.52 24.98
C GLN A 749 15.22 -1.06 24.65
N PHE A 750 15.37 -0.24 23.61
CA PHE A 750 16.60 0.49 23.33
C PHE A 750 16.74 1.73 24.23
N CYS A 751 17.85 1.82 24.96
CA CYS A 751 18.29 3.06 25.62
C CYS A 751 19.39 3.73 24.79
N TYR A 752 19.28 5.05 24.60
CA TYR A 752 20.30 5.88 23.98
C TYR A 752 21.56 6.02 24.85
N VAL A 753 22.76 5.93 24.25
CA VAL A 753 24.01 6.42 24.84
C VAL A 753 24.85 7.15 23.77
N SER A 754 25.14 8.43 24.02
CA SER A 754 26.04 9.24 23.19
C SER A 754 27.52 8.92 23.48
N PHE A 755 28.35 8.83 22.44
CA PHE A 755 29.81 8.77 22.59
C PHE A 755 30.48 10.12 22.32
N ARG A 756 31.11 10.70 23.35
CA ARG A 756 32.16 11.72 23.19
C ARG A 756 33.51 11.01 23.03
N LEU A 757 34.30 11.41 22.04
CA LEU A 757 35.69 10.96 21.88
C LEU A 757 36.67 11.94 22.55
N PRO A 758 37.65 11.47 23.35
CA PRO A 758 38.76 12.28 23.84
C PRO A 758 39.92 12.35 22.82
N PRO A 759 40.77 13.40 22.84
CA PRO A 759 41.86 13.59 21.88
C PRO A 759 43.14 12.84 22.29
N LEU A 760 43.89 12.36 21.30
CA LEU A 760 45.27 11.90 21.47
C LEU A 760 46.18 12.59 20.44
N CYS A 761 47.12 13.39 20.93
CA CYS A 761 48.20 13.99 20.16
C CYS A 761 49.50 13.93 20.97
N SER A 762 50.58 13.47 20.34
CA SER A 762 51.96 13.61 20.83
C SER A 762 52.93 13.38 19.65
N PRO A 763 54.10 14.04 19.61
CA PRO A 763 54.59 14.57 18.33
C PRO A 763 55.88 13.91 17.79
N ARG A 764 56.01 13.86 16.45
CA ARG A 764 57.24 14.18 15.69
C ARG A 764 57.02 14.16 14.17
N GLU A 765 57.79 15.02 13.50
CA GLU A 765 58.14 15.04 12.06
C GLU A 765 57.15 15.65 11.03
N SER A 766 57.39 16.95 10.78
CA SER A 766 57.37 17.69 9.49
C SER A 766 56.11 17.73 8.61
N GLU A 767 55.38 18.85 8.76
CA GLU A 767 54.90 19.76 7.70
C GLU A 767 54.62 19.21 6.28
N ALA A 768 53.38 18.75 6.06
CA ALA A 768 52.57 19.15 4.90
C ALA A 768 51.08 18.86 5.16
N SER A 769 50.20 19.77 4.75
CA SER A 769 48.75 19.54 4.57
C SER A 769 47.91 19.18 5.82
N CYS A 770 47.71 20.13 6.73
CA CYS A 770 46.60 20.11 7.69
C CYS A 770 45.70 21.36 7.52
N ALA A 771 44.72 21.26 6.63
CA ALA A 771 43.58 22.17 6.54
C ALA A 771 42.34 21.38 6.11
N LEU A 772 41.66 20.76 7.08
CA LEU A 772 40.42 20.02 6.85
C LEU A 772 39.21 20.86 7.23
N LEU A 773 38.29 21.00 6.27
CA LEU A 773 36.85 20.82 6.46
C LEU A 773 36.19 21.54 7.66
N ALA A 774 35.82 22.80 7.43
CA ALA A 774 34.57 23.35 7.94
C ALA A 774 33.59 23.48 6.76
N VAL A 775 32.74 22.47 6.53
CA VAL A 775 31.61 22.59 5.59
C VAL A 775 30.47 23.27 6.32
N ALA A 776 30.37 24.57 6.08
CA ALA A 776 29.13 25.32 6.26
C ALA A 776 28.21 25.10 5.06
N SER A 777 26.92 25.36 5.27
CA SER A 777 25.82 25.29 4.30
C SER A 777 26.12 25.87 2.90
N PRO A 778 25.62 25.25 1.81
CA PRO A 778 25.74 25.80 0.47
C PRO A 778 24.81 27.01 0.30
N SER A 779 25.34 28.21 0.50
CA SER A 779 24.58 29.46 0.35
C SER A 779 25.41 30.56 -0.32
N THR A 780 26.10 30.25 -1.42
CA THR A 780 26.61 31.31 -2.32
C THR A 780 26.84 30.82 -3.74
N LYS A 781 26.38 31.62 -4.71
CA LYS A 781 26.76 31.53 -6.12
C LYS A 781 28.27 31.75 -6.25
N LEU A 782 28.96 30.90 -7.01
CA LEU A 782 30.17 31.31 -7.73
C LEU A 782 30.07 30.84 -9.18
N ALA A 783 30.22 31.80 -10.09
CA ALA A 783 30.40 31.59 -11.51
C ALA A 783 31.90 31.49 -11.85
N ILE A 784 32.23 31.50 -13.15
CA ILE A 784 33.59 31.64 -13.75
C ILE A 784 34.35 30.29 -13.80
N SER A 785 34.97 29.89 -14.93
CA SER A 785 34.78 30.23 -16.36
C SER A 785 35.45 29.17 -17.22
#